data_AF-A0A1W2TVI7-F1
#
_entry.id   AF-A0A1W2TVI7-F1
#
_cell.length_a   1.000
_cell.length_b   1.000
_cell.length_c   1.000
_cell.angle_alpha   90.00
_cell.angle_beta   90.00
_cell.angle_gamma   90.00
#
_symmetry.space_group_name_H-M   'P 1'
#
loop_
_entity.id
_entity.type
_entity.pdbx_description
1 polymer ?
#
loop_
_entity_poly.entity_id
_entity_poly.type
_entity_poly.pdbx_seq_one_letter_code
_entity_poly.pdbx_strand_id
1 'polypeptide(L)'
;MPKPRSKRQAIREERKSKRQQNEVAADEDSGRAAKRRRRDGEEGEATTGDGDGDGADDQAPALEDGHGQSQPAAGSGGLLAPEREFFGMLSDQEQEYFRSVDEQLDIDSFPSQEERQLFLASVFAEAQGKELKLACSQSCSRLMERLILMSNTRQKKSLFAQFGGHFLNLVQHRFASHCCETLFLQSAPIVTRELGGERDDMPAQDDDPDEKPLPYMEELFLLALDELEGRLSFLLTDKFASHTLRVLLLILAGRPLDQAQTKSLIHSKKKEKISAPWNFSGGNEVGSQLRAVPNSFNLATKKIIGDSVSSMSPTELRVLATHPTGNPVLQLLLELDITLNSRSGDESGEMTLLWRLLPGAPASLKGATTAASDFVNSMLYDNIGSRLLETLIIHCPGKVFKVLYKHVLEPRMHSLLRNDTACYPAIRVLSRLSKEDLVGVVKRAMPEFGKLVSLSRFNVIKTLLERCQARQAYDEVKALTKRLTDECGRDSKLLVPRLCLPPSSKGDGERQHEPLAKNRSALVSHGSHLVTAMLAIPESPRKAVQASISALSEEQVLELAISSAPTSHVIVDALSTSSQDKIFHKALVMALRPHVMELANSEHGNKIVSAIVAVPSRSEGISLPFHMKESIMTELGQHEQDLRDSFIGRRVWRNWKGDLWRNRRVEWIAWAKEVDSASEQGRPNKQPKPSMAGRPPKPNGPYRDNPNSIQVNAKGWAGKEKVHRRSGTRGMA
;
A
#
# COMPACT_ATOMS: atom_id res chain seq x y z
N MET A 1 16.02 13.86 -56.42
CA MET A 1 14.83 14.20 -55.62
C MET A 1 14.90 13.43 -54.30
N PRO A 2 14.86 14.08 -53.13
CA PRO A 2 14.82 13.38 -51.84
C PRO A 2 13.41 12.83 -51.57
N LYS A 3 13.34 11.65 -50.94
CA LYS A 3 12.09 10.91 -50.64
C LYS A 3 11.11 11.73 -49.76
N PRO A 4 9.79 11.58 -49.95
CA PRO A 4 8.80 12.31 -49.16
C PRO A 4 8.81 11.86 -47.69
N ARG A 5 8.87 12.83 -46.77
CA ARG A 5 8.87 12.62 -45.31
C ARG A 5 7.51 12.09 -44.83
N SER A 6 7.51 11.27 -43.78
CA SER A 6 6.28 10.69 -43.24
C SER A 6 5.46 11.72 -42.44
N LYS A 7 4.12 11.61 -42.48
CA LYS A 7 3.18 12.48 -41.75
C LYS A 7 3.49 12.60 -40.25
N ARG A 8 4.12 11.58 -39.65
CA ARG A 8 4.48 11.57 -38.21
C ARG A 8 5.64 12.51 -37.87
N GLN A 9 6.59 12.70 -38.78
CA GLN A 9 7.70 13.65 -38.60
C GLN A 9 7.23 15.10 -38.73
N ALA A 10 6.33 15.40 -39.67
CA ALA A 10 5.78 16.74 -39.85
C ALA A 10 5.01 17.22 -38.60
N ILE A 11 4.19 16.35 -37.99
CA ILE A 11 3.44 16.67 -36.76
C ILE A 11 4.37 16.89 -35.56
N ARG A 12 5.51 16.17 -35.50
CA ARG A 12 6.51 16.34 -34.42
C ARG A 12 7.27 17.65 -34.57
N GLU A 13 7.63 18.05 -35.79
CA GLU A 13 8.26 19.34 -36.07
C GLU A 13 7.30 20.51 -35.83
N GLU A 14 6.01 20.37 -36.18
CA GLU A 14 4.99 21.40 -35.87
C GLU A 14 4.80 21.59 -34.35
N ARG A 15 4.78 20.50 -33.57
CA ARG A 15 4.72 20.56 -32.10
C ARG A 15 5.99 21.15 -31.48
N LYS A 16 7.16 20.89 -32.05
CA LYS A 16 8.44 21.45 -31.59
C LYS A 16 8.51 22.95 -31.89
N SER A 17 8.04 23.37 -33.07
CA SER A 17 7.94 24.78 -33.47
C SER A 17 6.95 25.56 -32.58
N LYS A 18 5.77 24.98 -32.28
CA LYS A 18 4.80 25.59 -31.34
C LYS A 18 5.33 25.73 -29.90
N ARG A 19 6.17 24.80 -29.44
CA ARG A 19 6.84 24.92 -28.13
C ARG A 19 7.88 26.04 -28.10
N GLN A 20 8.70 26.14 -29.16
CA GLN A 20 9.67 27.23 -29.27
C GLN A 20 9.00 28.60 -29.40
N GLN A 21 7.86 28.71 -30.11
CA GLN A 21 7.10 29.96 -30.16
C GLN A 21 6.49 30.36 -28.81
N ASN A 22 6.04 29.39 -28.01
CA ASN A 22 5.51 29.66 -26.66
C ASN A 22 6.61 30.02 -25.64
N GLU A 23 7.82 29.48 -25.78
CA GLU A 23 8.97 29.85 -24.94
C GLU A 23 9.44 31.28 -25.25
N VAL A 24 9.52 31.66 -26.53
CA VAL A 24 9.89 33.03 -26.93
C VAL A 24 8.83 34.06 -26.51
N ALA A 25 7.55 33.71 -26.55
CA ALA A 25 6.47 34.60 -26.08
C ALA A 25 6.42 34.76 -24.55
N ALA A 26 6.97 33.80 -23.79
CA ALA A 26 7.02 33.86 -22.32
C ALA A 26 8.18 34.74 -21.82
N ASP A 27 9.27 34.85 -22.57
CA ASP A 27 10.43 35.69 -22.21
C ASP A 27 10.19 37.18 -22.50
N GLU A 28 9.35 37.55 -23.48
CA GLU A 28 9.08 38.96 -23.82
C GLU A 28 8.17 39.68 -22.80
N ASP A 29 7.40 38.97 -21.95
CA ASP A 29 6.43 39.57 -21.02
C ASP A 29 6.99 39.81 -19.59
N SER A 30 8.23 39.38 -19.32
CA SER A 30 8.86 39.49 -17.98
C SER A 30 9.67 40.79 -17.75
N GLY A 31 9.74 41.69 -18.73
CA GLY A 31 10.66 42.84 -18.75
C GLY A 31 10.21 44.15 -18.08
N ARG A 32 9.06 44.24 -17.39
CA ARG A 32 8.59 45.52 -16.81
C ARG A 32 7.92 45.40 -15.44
N ALA A 33 8.71 45.34 -14.36
CA ALA A 33 8.32 45.87 -13.04
C ALA A 33 9.54 45.96 -12.09
N ALA A 34 10.31 47.06 -12.18
CA ALA A 34 11.41 47.31 -11.26
C ALA A 34 10.95 48.03 -9.98
N LYS A 35 11.41 47.49 -8.83
CA LYS A 35 11.82 48.16 -7.57
C LYS A 35 10.84 49.16 -6.90
N ARG A 36 10.27 48.75 -5.76
CA ARG A 36 10.10 49.61 -4.58
C ARG A 36 10.42 48.85 -3.29
N ARG A 37 11.28 49.44 -2.47
CA ARG A 37 11.89 48.91 -1.23
C ARG A 37 11.44 49.82 -0.07
N ARG A 38 10.90 49.27 1.03
CA ARG A 38 10.65 49.92 2.36
C ARG A 38 10.68 48.78 3.40
N ARG A 39 11.62 48.69 4.35
CA ARG A 39 11.98 49.48 5.56
C ARG A 39 11.00 49.28 6.73
N ASP A 40 11.56 48.79 7.84
CA ASP A 40 10.95 48.39 9.13
C ASP A 40 10.17 49.50 9.87
N GLY A 41 9.24 49.06 10.75
CA GLY A 41 8.55 49.86 11.77
C GLY A 41 7.60 49.00 12.65
N GLU A 42 7.69 49.17 13.97
CA GLU A 42 7.07 48.41 15.07
C GLU A 42 5.55 48.65 15.32
N GLU A 43 5.02 47.81 16.24
CA GLU A 43 3.82 47.92 17.11
C GLU A 43 2.45 47.41 16.63
N GLY A 44 1.91 46.43 17.39
CA GLY A 44 0.58 46.59 18.02
C GLY A 44 -0.60 45.74 17.51
N GLU A 45 -1.09 44.88 18.42
CA GLU A 45 -2.48 44.42 18.58
C GLU A 45 -3.00 43.15 17.88
N ALA A 46 -3.78 42.43 18.69
CA ALA A 46 -4.26 41.09 18.53
C ALA A 46 -5.67 41.06 17.91
N THR A 47 -5.88 40.17 16.94
CA THR A 47 -7.21 39.63 16.61
C THR A 47 -7.08 38.23 16.01
N THR A 48 -7.67 37.26 16.74
CA THR A 48 -8.25 35.97 16.34
C THR A 48 -7.99 35.48 14.91
N GLY A 49 -7.16 34.44 14.76
CA GLY A 49 -6.94 33.69 13.53
C GLY A 49 -7.75 32.39 13.49
N ASP A 50 -8.55 32.26 12.43
CA ASP A 50 -9.26 31.06 12.01
C ASP A 50 -8.30 29.93 11.63
N GLY A 51 -8.73 28.70 11.91
CA GLY A 51 -7.96 27.48 11.71
C GLY A 51 -8.00 26.99 10.26
N ASP A 52 -6.85 27.08 9.60
CA ASP A 52 -6.52 26.36 8.39
C ASP A 52 -5.43 25.32 8.70
N GLY A 53 -5.67 24.07 8.31
CA GLY A 53 -4.73 22.98 8.56
C GLY A 53 -5.12 21.68 7.89
N ASP A 54 -4.81 21.55 6.59
CA ASP A 54 -4.32 20.28 6.06
C ASP A 54 -3.61 20.48 4.71
N GLY A 55 -2.39 19.96 4.63
CA GLY A 55 -1.51 20.08 3.46
C GLY A 55 -0.10 20.47 3.88
N ALA A 56 0.71 19.49 4.29
CA ALA A 56 2.15 19.65 4.33
C ALA A 56 2.63 19.90 2.88
N ASP A 57 2.70 21.17 2.52
CA ASP A 57 3.29 21.65 1.30
C ASP A 57 4.80 21.39 1.36
N ASP A 58 5.22 20.41 0.57
CA ASP A 58 6.60 20.23 0.15
C ASP A 58 6.86 21.27 -0.95
N GLN A 59 6.88 22.55 -0.56
CA GLN A 59 7.37 23.65 -1.40
C GLN A 59 8.88 23.70 -1.24
N ALA A 60 9.57 23.03 -2.17
CA ALA A 60 10.96 23.31 -2.43
C ALA A 60 11.09 24.79 -2.85
N PRO A 61 11.96 25.60 -2.23
CA PRO A 61 12.36 26.84 -2.86
C PRO A 61 13.05 26.47 -4.18
N ALA A 62 12.58 27.05 -5.28
CA ALA A 62 13.32 27.06 -6.53
C ALA A 62 14.67 27.71 -6.26
N LEU A 63 15.75 26.95 -6.38
CA LEU A 63 17.10 27.48 -6.23
C LEU A 63 17.91 27.14 -7.48
N GLU A 64 18.36 28.21 -8.11
CA GLU A 64 19.21 28.31 -9.28
C GLU A 64 20.38 27.32 -9.28
N ASP A 65 20.59 26.73 -10.46
CA ASP A 65 21.83 26.07 -10.84
C ASP A 65 23.01 27.05 -10.77
N GLY A 66 23.90 26.84 -9.80
CA GLY A 66 25.15 27.57 -9.68
C GLY A 66 26.29 26.62 -9.37
N HIS A 67 27.06 26.25 -10.40
CA HIS A 67 28.40 25.67 -10.24
C HIS A 67 29.31 26.68 -9.50
N GLY A 68 29.38 26.58 -8.18
CA GLY A 68 30.27 27.37 -7.35
C GLY A 68 31.37 26.50 -6.76
N GLN A 69 32.62 26.72 -7.22
CA GLN A 69 33.82 26.24 -6.54
C GLN A 69 33.78 26.64 -5.06
N SER A 70 33.80 25.66 -4.17
CA SER A 70 33.91 25.88 -2.73
C SER A 70 35.31 26.39 -2.39
N GLN A 71 35.45 27.70 -2.12
CA GLN A 71 36.56 28.21 -1.32
C GLN A 71 36.31 27.90 0.17
N PRO A 72 37.35 27.60 0.97
CA PRO A 72 37.17 27.29 2.38
C PRO A 72 36.98 28.58 3.17
N ALA A 73 35.79 28.77 3.74
CA ALA A 73 35.56 29.78 4.75
C ALA A 73 36.07 29.25 6.11
N ALA A 74 37.16 29.83 6.59
CA ALA A 74 37.65 29.60 7.94
C ALA A 74 36.72 30.27 8.97
N GLY A 75 36.28 29.50 9.96
CA GLY A 75 35.80 30.01 11.26
C GLY A 75 34.30 29.87 11.54
N SER A 76 33.93 28.78 12.23
CA SER A 76 33.08 28.77 13.44
C SER A 76 32.71 27.32 13.78
N GLY A 77 32.88 26.93 15.04
CA GLY A 77 32.77 25.56 15.52
C GLY A 77 31.36 24.98 15.51
N GLY A 78 30.97 24.38 14.39
CA GLY A 78 29.88 23.41 14.28
C GLY A 78 30.43 22.11 13.70
N LEU A 79 29.93 20.97 14.18
CA LEU A 79 30.27 19.63 13.70
C LEU A 79 30.39 19.62 12.17
N LEU A 80 31.61 19.32 11.68
CA LEU A 80 31.92 19.20 10.26
C LEU A 80 30.85 18.34 9.59
N ALA A 81 30.17 18.88 8.58
CA ALA A 81 29.39 18.05 7.67
C ALA A 81 30.32 16.93 7.19
N PRO A 82 29.93 15.64 7.27
CA PRO A 82 30.82 14.57 6.86
C PRO A 82 31.25 14.86 5.42
N GLU A 83 32.57 14.95 5.19
CA GLU A 83 33.12 15.09 3.85
C GLU A 83 32.52 13.99 2.99
N ARG A 84 31.69 14.38 2.03
CA ARG A 84 31.07 13.42 1.12
C ARG A 84 32.17 12.87 0.24
N GLU A 85 32.42 11.58 0.39
CA GLU A 85 33.39 10.86 -0.42
C GLU A 85 33.08 11.08 -1.91
N PHE A 86 34.09 11.51 -2.65
CA PHE A 86 33.97 11.86 -4.05
C PHE A 86 34.66 10.79 -4.91
N PHE A 87 33.86 10.07 -5.69
CA PHE A 87 34.33 8.95 -6.51
C PHE A 87 34.86 9.36 -7.89
N GLY A 88 34.96 10.67 -8.16
CA GLY A 88 35.31 11.21 -9.47
C GLY A 88 34.10 11.44 -10.38
N MET A 89 34.30 12.22 -11.44
CA MET A 89 33.31 12.42 -12.49
C MET A 89 33.54 11.43 -13.64
N LEU A 90 32.46 11.11 -14.35
CA LEU A 90 32.52 10.55 -15.69
C LEU A 90 32.92 11.67 -16.66
N SER A 91 33.78 11.36 -17.63
CA SER A 91 34.09 12.26 -18.73
C SER A 91 32.83 12.54 -19.58
N ASP A 92 32.82 13.63 -20.33
CA ASP A 92 31.68 13.99 -21.19
C ASP A 92 31.33 12.88 -22.19
N GLN A 93 32.35 12.18 -22.70
CA GLN A 93 32.17 11.05 -23.61
C GLN A 93 31.49 9.86 -22.90
N GLU A 94 31.92 9.54 -21.68
CA GLU A 94 31.31 8.47 -20.89
C GLU A 94 29.88 8.82 -20.49
N GLN A 95 29.62 10.07 -20.08
CA GLN A 95 28.27 10.51 -19.73
C GLN A 95 27.31 10.38 -20.92
N GLU A 96 27.73 10.82 -22.10
CA GLU A 96 26.92 10.72 -23.31
C GLU A 96 26.71 9.26 -23.73
N TYR A 97 27.76 8.43 -23.66
CA TYR A 97 27.63 7.00 -23.89
C TYR A 97 26.58 6.37 -22.98
N PHE A 98 26.72 6.52 -21.66
CA PHE A 98 25.80 5.91 -20.70
C PHE A 98 24.38 6.50 -20.77
N ARG A 99 24.24 7.78 -21.09
CA ARG A 99 22.91 8.37 -21.37
C ARG A 99 22.25 7.72 -22.59
N SER A 100 23.00 7.53 -23.67
CA SER A 100 22.50 6.88 -24.88
C SER A 100 22.12 5.41 -24.63
N VAL A 101 22.87 4.71 -23.77
CA VAL A 101 22.56 3.35 -23.34
C VAL A 101 21.24 3.33 -22.56
N ASP A 102 21.03 4.29 -21.65
CA ASP A 102 19.81 4.37 -20.85
C ASP A 102 18.56 4.51 -21.73
N GLU A 103 18.62 5.41 -22.71
CA GLU A 103 17.54 5.62 -23.69
C GLU A 103 17.27 4.38 -24.53
N GLN A 104 18.32 3.69 -25.00
CA GLN A 104 18.17 2.46 -25.79
C GLN A 104 17.52 1.33 -24.98
N LEU A 105 17.92 1.17 -23.72
CA LEU A 105 17.35 0.17 -22.81
C LEU A 105 15.91 0.50 -22.41
N ASP A 106 15.54 1.78 -22.31
CA ASP A 106 14.17 2.20 -22.02
C ASP A 106 13.22 1.96 -23.21
N ILE A 107 13.72 2.14 -24.44
CA ILE A 107 12.97 1.89 -25.67
C ILE A 107 12.80 0.38 -25.93
N ASP A 108 13.77 -0.45 -25.53
CA ASP A 108 13.81 -1.93 -25.71
C ASP A 108 13.53 -2.40 -27.15
N SER A 109 13.98 -1.64 -28.15
CA SER A 109 13.79 -1.96 -29.57
C SER A 109 14.92 -2.83 -30.13
N PHE A 110 15.28 -3.91 -29.44
CA PHE A 110 16.32 -4.83 -29.90
C PHE A 110 15.77 -5.83 -30.93
N PRO A 111 16.53 -6.16 -32.00
CA PRO A 111 16.09 -7.13 -33.00
C PRO A 111 15.91 -8.55 -32.47
N SER A 112 16.69 -8.94 -31.47
CA SER A 112 16.63 -10.26 -30.84
C SER A 112 17.05 -10.24 -29.36
N GLN A 113 16.70 -11.29 -28.62
CA GLN A 113 17.12 -11.46 -27.22
C GLN A 113 18.64 -11.63 -27.08
N GLU A 114 19.27 -12.30 -28.04
CA GLU A 114 20.72 -12.53 -28.06
C GLU A 114 21.51 -11.23 -28.28
N GLU A 115 21.09 -10.40 -29.25
CA GLU A 115 21.72 -9.09 -29.48
C GLU A 115 21.61 -8.18 -28.26
N ARG A 116 20.47 -8.22 -27.57
CA ARG A 116 20.29 -7.49 -26.30
C ARG A 116 21.23 -8.00 -25.21
N GLN A 117 21.44 -9.31 -25.10
CA GLN A 117 22.38 -9.88 -24.11
C GLN A 117 23.82 -9.46 -24.42
N LEU A 118 24.23 -9.49 -25.69
CA LEU A 118 25.55 -9.01 -26.13
C LEU A 118 25.73 -7.51 -25.83
N PHE A 119 24.69 -6.70 -26.08
CA PHE A 119 24.70 -5.28 -25.75
C PHE A 119 24.82 -5.03 -24.24
N LEU A 120 24.08 -5.77 -23.41
CA LEU A 120 24.20 -5.66 -21.95
C LEU A 120 25.60 -6.07 -21.48
N ALA A 121 26.16 -7.15 -22.03
CA ALA A 121 27.50 -7.61 -21.70
C ALA A 121 28.56 -6.53 -21.99
N SER A 122 28.47 -5.84 -23.12
CA SER A 122 29.38 -4.74 -23.44
C SER A 122 29.19 -3.54 -22.52
N VAL A 123 27.95 -3.20 -22.15
CA VAL A 123 27.66 -2.14 -21.18
C VAL A 123 28.23 -2.47 -19.79
N PHE A 124 28.09 -3.72 -19.32
CA PHE A 124 28.67 -4.15 -18.05
C PHE A 124 30.21 -4.10 -18.07
N ALA A 125 30.84 -4.47 -19.19
CA ALA A 125 32.28 -4.34 -19.35
C ALA A 125 32.74 -2.87 -19.31
N GLU A 126 32.01 -1.97 -19.97
CA GLU A 126 32.33 -0.53 -19.97
C GLU A 126 32.09 0.13 -18.61
N ALA A 127 31.11 -0.38 -17.83
CA ALA A 127 30.83 0.09 -16.48
C ALA A 127 31.87 -0.36 -15.44
N GLN A 128 32.70 -1.36 -15.77
CA GLN A 128 33.66 -1.96 -14.84
C GLN A 128 34.65 -0.92 -14.31
N GLY A 129 34.73 -0.78 -12.99
CA GLY A 129 35.56 0.22 -12.29
C GLY A 129 34.98 1.65 -12.30
N LYS A 130 33.77 1.85 -12.83
CA LYS A 130 33.06 3.14 -12.91
C LYS A 130 31.74 3.13 -12.15
N GLU A 131 31.46 2.08 -11.39
CA GLU A 131 30.14 1.79 -10.82
C GLU A 131 29.74 2.82 -9.75
N LEU A 132 30.69 3.21 -8.88
CA LEU A 132 30.48 4.27 -7.89
C LEU A 132 30.22 5.63 -8.54
N LYS A 133 30.92 5.94 -9.65
CA LYS A 133 30.72 7.17 -10.43
C LYS A 133 29.34 7.18 -11.09
N LEU A 134 28.93 6.06 -11.67
CA LEU A 134 27.61 5.87 -12.27
C LEU A 134 26.50 6.04 -11.23
N ALA A 135 26.61 5.39 -10.07
CA ALA A 135 25.63 5.46 -8.99
C ALA A 135 25.49 6.88 -8.41
N CYS A 136 26.60 7.63 -8.34
CA CYS A 136 26.61 9.00 -7.81
C CYS A 136 26.31 10.08 -8.86
N SER A 137 26.14 9.72 -10.14
CA SER A 137 25.88 10.66 -11.23
C SER A 137 24.39 10.97 -11.37
N GLN A 138 24.03 12.25 -11.47
CA GLN A 138 22.66 12.69 -11.72
C GLN A 138 22.08 12.12 -13.02
N SER A 139 22.90 12.00 -14.07
CA SER A 139 22.44 11.53 -15.39
C SER A 139 22.46 10.02 -15.50
N CYS A 140 23.31 9.33 -14.74
CA CYS A 140 23.59 7.91 -14.94
C CYS A 140 23.10 7.01 -13.79
N SER A 141 22.66 7.55 -12.65
CA SER A 141 22.16 6.73 -11.54
C SER A 141 20.91 5.93 -11.94
N ARG A 142 20.07 6.48 -12.82
CA ARG A 142 18.92 5.78 -13.38
C ARG A 142 19.32 4.57 -14.22
N LEU A 143 20.39 4.73 -15.02
CA LEU A 143 20.99 3.61 -15.73
C LEU A 143 21.47 2.55 -14.75
N MET A 144 22.17 2.94 -13.69
CA MET A 144 22.62 1.99 -12.68
C MET A 144 21.45 1.21 -12.05
N GLU A 145 20.35 1.87 -11.69
CA GLU A 145 19.14 1.18 -11.22
C GLU A 145 18.58 0.20 -12.27
N ARG A 146 18.53 0.59 -13.54
CA ARG A 146 18.07 -0.27 -14.64
C ARG A 146 19.01 -1.46 -14.86
N LEU A 147 20.32 -1.25 -14.79
CA LEU A 147 21.33 -2.31 -14.88
C LEU A 147 21.16 -3.32 -13.74
N ILE A 148 20.92 -2.86 -12.50
CA ILE A 148 20.66 -3.74 -11.35
C ILE A 148 19.42 -4.62 -11.58
N LEU A 149 18.32 -4.06 -12.11
CA LEU A 149 17.10 -4.81 -12.43
C LEU A 149 17.38 -5.92 -13.46
N MET A 150 18.30 -5.65 -14.39
CA MET A 150 18.71 -6.53 -15.47
C MET A 150 19.92 -7.42 -15.11
N SER A 151 20.48 -7.29 -13.91
CA SER A 151 21.63 -8.09 -13.47
C SER A 151 21.23 -9.52 -13.07
N ASN A 152 22.10 -10.48 -13.37
CA ASN A 152 22.02 -11.83 -12.79
C ASN A 152 22.56 -11.84 -11.34
N THR A 153 22.52 -13.01 -10.68
CA THR A 153 22.95 -13.16 -9.28
C THR A 153 24.42 -12.78 -9.07
N ARG A 154 25.30 -13.26 -9.94
CA ARG A 154 26.75 -13.01 -9.88
C ARG A 154 27.06 -11.52 -10.02
N GLN A 155 26.42 -10.83 -10.97
CA GLN A 155 26.56 -9.40 -11.19
C GLN A 155 26.07 -8.58 -9.98
N LYS A 156 24.94 -8.96 -9.36
CA LYS A 156 24.47 -8.30 -8.13
C LYS A 156 25.46 -8.46 -6.98
N LYS A 157 26.00 -9.67 -6.78
CA LYS A 157 27.04 -9.92 -5.76
C LYS A 157 28.31 -9.10 -6.02
N SER A 158 28.73 -8.98 -7.28
CA SER A 158 29.86 -8.13 -7.67
C SER A 158 29.59 -6.66 -7.35
N LEU A 159 28.41 -6.14 -7.68
CA LEU A 159 28.01 -4.76 -7.34
C LEU A 159 28.00 -4.52 -5.82
N PHE A 160 27.55 -5.49 -5.02
CA PHE A 160 27.66 -5.42 -3.56
C PHE A 160 29.12 -5.28 -3.11
N ALA A 161 30.03 -6.08 -3.67
CA ALA A 161 31.45 -6.02 -3.33
C ALA A 161 32.09 -4.69 -3.73
N GLN A 162 31.70 -4.11 -4.88
CA GLN A 162 32.20 -2.82 -5.35
C GLN A 162 31.66 -1.64 -4.55
N PHE A 163 30.43 -1.75 -4.02
CA PHE A 163 29.86 -0.75 -3.12
C PHE A 163 30.36 -0.90 -1.69
N GLY A 164 30.93 -2.07 -1.35
CA GLY A 164 31.54 -2.34 -0.06
C GLY A 164 32.63 -1.34 0.29
N GLY A 165 32.66 -0.94 1.56
CA GLY A 165 33.49 0.15 2.10
C GLY A 165 32.88 1.54 1.92
N HIS A 166 31.83 1.68 1.10
CA HIS A 166 31.25 2.97 0.73
C HIS A 166 29.76 3.08 1.06
N PHE A 167 29.12 2.05 1.63
CA PHE A 167 27.66 2.06 1.83
C PHE A 167 27.20 3.24 2.68
N LEU A 168 27.94 3.60 3.74
CA LEU A 168 27.61 4.75 4.56
C LEU A 168 27.45 6.04 3.73
N ASN A 169 28.34 6.29 2.77
CA ASN A 169 28.27 7.46 1.90
C ASN A 169 27.17 7.33 0.85
N LEU A 170 27.03 6.14 0.24
CA LEU A 170 26.06 5.90 -0.82
C LEU A 170 24.61 6.01 -0.32
N VAL A 171 24.28 5.48 0.86
CA VAL A 171 22.91 5.57 1.40
C VAL A 171 22.49 7.00 1.74
N GLN A 172 23.44 7.88 2.04
CA GLN A 172 23.20 9.31 2.29
C GLN A 172 23.22 10.16 1.01
N HIS A 173 23.51 9.57 -0.14
CA HIS A 173 23.68 10.30 -1.38
C HIS A 173 22.36 10.39 -2.17
N ARG A 174 22.01 11.59 -2.65
CA ARG A 174 20.72 11.89 -3.32
C ARG A 174 20.37 11.03 -4.55
N PHE A 175 21.36 10.38 -5.15
CA PHE A 175 21.19 9.52 -6.33
C PHE A 175 21.52 8.06 -5.98
N ALA A 176 22.74 7.81 -5.52
CA ALA A 176 23.18 6.47 -5.11
C ALA A 176 22.33 5.79 -4.02
N SER A 177 21.62 6.53 -3.14
CA SER A 177 20.72 5.92 -2.16
C SER A 177 19.63 5.08 -2.84
N HIS A 178 19.15 5.51 -4.01
CA HIS A 178 18.18 4.76 -4.82
C HIS A 178 18.82 3.56 -5.51
N CYS A 179 20.08 3.65 -5.93
CA CYS A 179 20.85 2.50 -6.42
C CYS A 179 20.99 1.44 -5.32
N CYS A 180 21.29 1.84 -4.08
CA CYS A 180 21.32 0.94 -2.92
C CYS A 180 19.96 0.32 -2.65
N GLU A 181 18.87 1.11 -2.62
CA GLU A 181 17.50 0.58 -2.47
C GLU A 181 17.21 -0.51 -3.52
N THR A 182 17.49 -0.22 -4.79
CA THR A 182 17.24 -1.13 -5.91
C THR A 182 18.11 -2.38 -5.81
N LEU A 183 19.40 -2.25 -5.49
CA LEU A 183 20.31 -3.37 -5.26
C LEU A 183 19.82 -4.28 -4.13
N PHE A 184 19.44 -3.69 -2.99
CA PHE A 184 18.95 -4.44 -1.84
C PHE A 184 17.62 -5.15 -2.14
N LEU A 185 16.65 -4.45 -2.72
CA LEU A 185 15.35 -5.03 -3.07
C LEU A 185 15.47 -6.19 -4.06
N GLN A 186 16.31 -6.04 -5.09
CA GLN A 186 16.51 -7.10 -6.09
C GLN A 186 17.35 -8.27 -5.59
N SER A 187 18.10 -8.07 -4.50
CA SER A 187 18.96 -9.10 -3.91
C SER A 187 18.29 -9.85 -2.76
N ALA A 188 17.21 -9.31 -2.20
CA ALA A 188 16.45 -9.94 -1.13
C ALA A 188 15.92 -11.36 -1.50
N PRO A 189 15.38 -11.63 -2.70
CA PRO A 189 14.96 -12.99 -3.07
C PRO A 189 16.12 -13.98 -3.17
N ILE A 190 17.32 -13.51 -3.52
CA ILE A 190 18.53 -14.34 -3.62
C ILE A 190 18.86 -14.95 -2.26
N VAL A 191 18.76 -14.17 -1.18
CA VAL A 191 18.97 -14.68 0.19
C VAL A 191 18.04 -15.86 0.50
N THR A 192 16.76 -15.74 0.16
CA THR A 192 15.78 -16.82 0.41
C THR A 192 16.08 -18.06 -0.43
N ARG A 193 16.51 -17.87 -1.68
CA ARG A 193 16.88 -18.97 -2.57
C ARG A 193 18.14 -19.70 -2.08
N GLU A 194 19.18 -18.95 -1.71
CA GLU A 194 20.42 -19.50 -1.17
C GLU A 194 20.21 -20.22 0.17
N LEU A 195 19.32 -19.71 1.02
CA LEU A 195 18.90 -20.39 2.25
C LEU A 195 18.25 -21.76 1.96
N GLY A 196 17.60 -21.92 0.80
CA GLY A 196 17.07 -23.18 0.29
C GLY A 196 18.13 -24.09 -0.34
N GLY A 197 19.40 -23.67 -0.41
CA GLY A 197 20.50 -24.42 -1.02
C GLY A 197 20.68 -24.21 -2.52
N GLU A 198 19.87 -23.35 -3.15
CA GLU A 198 19.98 -23.05 -4.58
C GLU A 198 21.06 -22.00 -4.85
N ARG A 199 22.03 -22.34 -5.70
CA ARG A 199 23.17 -21.49 -6.04
C ARG A 199 23.37 -21.38 -7.55
N ASP A 200 23.09 -20.20 -8.11
CA ASP A 200 23.12 -19.88 -9.55
C ASP A 200 24.23 -18.89 -9.93
N ASP A 201 25.16 -18.61 -9.02
CA ASP A 201 26.32 -17.73 -9.20
C ASP A 201 27.66 -18.48 -9.36
N MET A 202 27.62 -19.81 -9.43
CA MET A 202 28.83 -20.62 -9.60
C MET A 202 29.46 -20.38 -10.99
N PRO A 203 30.80 -20.30 -11.08
CA PRO A 203 31.48 -20.21 -12.36
C PRO A 203 31.13 -21.37 -13.29
N ALA A 204 31.04 -21.09 -14.59
CA ALA A 204 30.87 -22.13 -15.59
C ALA A 204 32.11 -23.02 -15.61
N GLN A 205 31.99 -24.25 -16.13
CA GLN A 205 33.12 -25.20 -16.22
C GLN A 205 34.31 -24.67 -17.05
N ASP A 206 34.09 -23.63 -17.86
CA ASP A 206 35.09 -22.96 -18.70
C ASP A 206 35.61 -21.62 -18.12
N ASP A 207 35.16 -21.20 -16.92
CA ASP A 207 35.66 -19.99 -16.26
C ASP A 207 37.06 -20.22 -15.62
N ASP A 208 37.77 -19.14 -15.33
CA ASP A 208 39.13 -19.17 -14.76
C ASP A 208 39.17 -20.03 -13.47
N PRO A 209 39.98 -21.11 -13.41
CA PRO A 209 40.03 -22.00 -12.26
C PRO A 209 40.50 -21.32 -10.95
N ASP A 210 41.09 -20.13 -11.02
CA ASP A 210 41.50 -19.33 -9.86
C ASP A 210 40.40 -18.38 -9.35
N GLU A 211 39.23 -18.33 -10.00
CA GLU A 211 38.15 -17.43 -9.60
C GLU A 211 37.46 -17.90 -8.33
N LYS A 212 37.68 -17.17 -7.23
CA LYS A 212 37.13 -17.50 -5.91
C LYS A 212 35.60 -17.43 -5.92
N PRO A 213 34.91 -18.38 -5.25
CA PRO A 213 33.47 -18.29 -5.07
C PRO A 213 33.08 -16.98 -4.39
N LEU A 214 32.07 -16.29 -4.93
CA LEU A 214 31.54 -15.09 -4.29
C LEU A 214 30.90 -15.45 -2.93
N PRO A 215 30.88 -14.51 -1.96
CA PRO A 215 30.18 -14.71 -0.70
C PRO A 215 28.69 -15.02 -0.89
N TYR A 216 28.07 -15.59 0.14
CA TYR A 216 26.61 -15.69 0.17
C TYR A 216 25.99 -14.29 0.22
N MET A 217 24.81 -14.13 -0.37
CA MET A 217 24.09 -12.86 -0.34
C MET A 217 23.75 -12.45 1.10
N GLU A 218 23.48 -13.41 1.98
CA GLU A 218 23.35 -13.19 3.42
C GLU A 218 24.56 -12.44 4.00
N GLU A 219 25.78 -12.90 3.69
CA GLU A 219 27.02 -12.31 4.18
C GLU A 219 27.23 -10.89 3.64
N LEU A 220 26.94 -10.66 2.35
CA LEU A 220 27.04 -9.33 1.75
C LEU A 220 26.08 -8.31 2.39
N PHE A 221 24.87 -8.73 2.77
CA PHE A 221 23.97 -7.88 3.54
C PHE A 221 24.51 -7.58 4.94
N LEU A 222 25.09 -8.56 5.62
CA LEU A 222 25.66 -8.35 6.96
C LEU A 222 26.86 -7.40 6.93
N LEU A 223 27.76 -7.56 5.96
CA LEU A 223 28.90 -6.65 5.75
C LEU A 223 28.42 -5.21 5.49
N ALA A 224 27.39 -5.04 4.65
CA ALA A 224 26.81 -3.72 4.39
C ALA A 224 26.18 -3.11 5.66
N LEU A 225 25.64 -3.92 6.57
CA LEU A 225 25.10 -3.44 7.85
C LEU A 225 26.20 -3.08 8.86
N ASP A 226 27.28 -3.84 8.90
CA ASP A 226 28.44 -3.57 9.75
C ASP A 226 29.06 -2.20 9.39
N GLU A 227 29.07 -1.82 8.11
CA GLU A 227 29.52 -0.48 7.66
C GLU A 227 28.66 0.68 8.20
N LEU A 228 27.39 0.43 8.52
CA LEU A 228 26.47 1.44 9.05
C LEU A 228 26.51 1.53 10.58
N GLU A 229 27.20 0.60 11.23
CA GLU A 229 27.32 0.52 12.68
C GLU A 229 27.93 1.81 13.27
N GLY A 230 27.48 2.18 14.47
CA GLY A 230 27.92 3.41 15.16
C GLY A 230 27.38 4.71 14.55
N ARG A 231 26.72 4.67 13.39
CA ARG A 231 26.08 5.83 12.74
C ARG A 231 24.55 5.75 12.65
N LEU A 232 23.96 4.61 13.03
CA LEU A 232 22.53 4.34 12.89
C LEU A 232 21.63 5.45 13.44
N SER A 233 21.89 5.97 14.64
CA SER A 233 21.07 7.02 15.26
C SER A 233 20.95 8.29 14.39
N PHE A 234 22.00 8.67 13.67
CA PHE A 234 21.99 9.80 12.74
C PHE A 234 21.24 9.46 11.44
N LEU A 235 21.44 8.25 10.91
CA LEU A 235 20.81 7.78 9.67
C LEU A 235 19.28 7.70 9.76
N LEU A 236 18.71 7.53 10.96
CA LEU A 236 17.26 7.55 11.18
C LEU A 236 16.61 8.85 10.69
N THR A 237 17.33 9.97 10.82
CA THR A 237 16.81 11.31 10.48
C THR A 237 17.34 11.86 9.15
N ASP A 238 18.30 11.19 8.53
CA ASP A 238 18.83 11.61 7.23
C ASP A 238 17.77 11.44 6.13
N LYS A 239 17.64 12.47 5.29
CA LYS A 239 16.60 12.56 4.25
C LYS A 239 16.70 11.48 3.16
N PHE A 240 17.87 10.89 2.97
CA PHE A 240 18.08 9.82 1.99
C PHE A 240 18.25 8.47 2.70
N ALA A 241 19.16 8.38 3.67
CA ALA A 241 19.51 7.12 4.30
C ALA A 241 18.35 6.49 5.09
N SER A 242 17.44 7.29 5.63
CA SER A 242 16.24 6.76 6.31
C SER A 242 15.35 5.91 5.40
N HIS A 243 15.33 6.16 4.09
CA HIS A 243 14.63 5.33 3.10
C HIS A 243 15.34 3.99 2.93
N THR A 244 16.65 4.03 2.69
CA THR A 244 17.46 2.81 2.53
C THR A 244 17.45 1.95 3.79
N LEU A 245 17.48 2.56 4.98
CA LEU A 245 17.39 1.84 6.25
C LEU A 245 16.04 1.14 6.44
N ARG A 246 14.94 1.77 6.03
CA ARG A 246 13.61 1.10 5.98
C ARG A 246 13.63 -0.09 5.03
N VAL A 247 14.26 0.02 3.86
CA VAL A 247 14.42 -1.10 2.93
C VAL A 247 15.17 -2.25 3.59
N LEU A 248 16.32 -1.98 4.20
CA LEU A 248 17.11 -2.99 4.90
C LEU A 248 16.29 -3.69 5.98
N LEU A 249 15.64 -2.94 6.87
CA LEU A 249 14.80 -3.49 7.95
C LEU A 249 13.66 -4.38 7.42
N LEU A 250 13.01 -3.99 6.32
CA LEU A 250 11.96 -4.79 5.69
C LEU A 250 12.50 -6.09 5.08
N ILE A 251 13.68 -6.04 4.46
CA ILE A 251 14.36 -7.20 3.89
C ILE A 251 14.77 -8.17 4.99
N LEU A 252 15.40 -7.67 6.06
CA LEU A 252 15.83 -8.47 7.21
C LEU A 252 14.64 -9.15 7.89
N ALA A 253 13.50 -8.47 7.97
CA ALA A 253 12.27 -9.02 8.51
C ALA A 253 11.52 -9.99 7.56
N GLY A 254 12.02 -10.20 6.34
CA GLY A 254 11.40 -11.05 5.33
C GLY A 254 10.05 -10.53 4.82
N ARG A 255 9.77 -9.23 4.93
CA ARG A 255 8.45 -8.69 4.52
C ARG A 255 8.26 -8.71 3.01
N PRO A 256 7.01 -8.87 2.53
CA PRO A 256 6.70 -8.74 1.11
C PRO A 256 6.95 -7.31 0.64
N LEU A 257 7.75 -7.19 -0.41
CA LEU A 257 8.31 -5.92 -0.89
C LEU A 257 7.35 -5.19 -1.87
N ASP A 258 6.33 -5.89 -2.38
CA ASP A 258 5.41 -5.40 -3.39
C ASP A 258 4.06 -4.91 -2.84
N GLN A 259 3.76 -5.19 -1.57
CA GLN A 259 2.54 -4.74 -0.91
C GLN A 259 2.44 -3.20 -0.88
N ALA A 260 1.22 -2.68 -1.06
CA ALA A 260 0.97 -1.23 -1.08
C ALA A 260 1.40 -0.53 0.22
N GLN A 261 1.25 -1.21 1.37
CA GLN A 261 1.71 -0.71 2.67
C GLN A 261 3.23 -0.60 2.71
N THR A 262 3.94 -1.63 2.27
CA THR A 262 5.41 -1.64 2.14
C THR A 262 5.89 -0.54 1.19
N LYS A 263 5.25 -0.37 0.03
CA LYS A 263 5.59 0.67 -0.94
C LYS A 263 5.39 2.09 -0.40
N SER A 264 4.33 2.32 0.38
CA SER A 264 4.11 3.60 1.05
C SER A 264 5.13 3.88 2.16
N LEU A 265 5.72 2.85 2.77
CA LEU A 265 6.78 2.99 3.76
C LEU A 265 8.14 3.26 3.12
N ILE A 266 8.41 2.74 1.92
CA ILE A 266 9.72 2.86 1.27
C ILE A 266 9.81 4.10 0.37
N HIS A 267 8.77 4.41 -0.40
CA HIS A 267 8.84 5.42 -1.46
C HIS A 267 8.00 6.66 -1.14
N SER A 268 8.53 7.83 -1.51
CA SER A 268 7.72 9.05 -1.62
C SER A 268 6.61 8.84 -2.66
N LYS A 269 5.44 9.46 -2.44
CA LYS A 269 4.29 9.42 -3.36
C LYS A 269 4.63 9.92 -4.77
N LYS A 270 5.72 10.70 -4.92
CA LYS A 270 6.21 11.27 -6.19
C LYS A 270 7.34 10.44 -6.84
N LYS A 271 7.72 9.27 -6.31
CA LYS A 271 8.83 8.48 -6.89
C LYS A 271 8.47 8.01 -8.31
N GLU A 272 9.31 8.39 -9.27
CA GLU A 272 9.28 7.87 -10.63
C GLU A 272 9.62 6.37 -10.61
N LYS A 273 8.80 5.55 -11.29
CA LYS A 273 9.02 4.11 -11.34
C LYS A 273 9.94 3.79 -12.51
N ILE A 274 11.17 3.40 -12.21
CA ILE A 274 12.07 2.80 -13.19
C ILE A 274 11.62 1.36 -13.40
N SER A 275 11.22 1.04 -14.63
CA SER A 275 10.90 -0.32 -15.04
C SER A 275 11.95 -0.82 -16.01
N ALA A 276 12.33 -2.09 -15.87
CA ALA A 276 13.02 -2.81 -16.93
C ALA A 276 11.99 -3.70 -17.65
N PRO A 277 12.02 -3.79 -19.00
CA PRO A 277 11.18 -4.70 -19.78
C PRO A 277 11.33 -6.17 -19.37
N TRP A 278 12.47 -6.50 -18.76
CA TRP A 278 12.79 -7.82 -18.26
C TRP A 278 13.48 -7.72 -16.89
N ASN A 279 13.00 -8.52 -15.94
CA ASN A 279 13.67 -8.73 -14.65
C ASN A 279 14.14 -10.19 -14.59
N PHE A 280 15.43 -10.42 -14.33
CA PHE A 280 15.96 -11.77 -14.07
C PHE A 280 15.37 -12.38 -12.80
N SER A 281 14.89 -11.53 -11.89
CA SER A 281 14.02 -11.90 -10.78
C SER A 281 12.66 -12.30 -11.36
N GLY A 282 12.44 -13.61 -11.57
CA GLY A 282 11.19 -14.15 -12.12
C GLY A 282 9.95 -13.47 -11.52
N GLY A 283 9.16 -12.84 -12.38
CA GLY A 283 7.87 -12.29 -12.00
C GLY A 283 6.93 -13.40 -11.55
N ASN A 284 6.25 -13.17 -10.42
CA ASN A 284 5.29 -14.06 -9.75
C ASN A 284 5.97 -15.26 -9.07
N GLU A 285 6.28 -15.23 -7.78
CA GLU A 285 5.42 -15.95 -6.82
C GLU A 285 5.59 -15.54 -5.33
N VAL A 286 6.32 -14.47 -5.01
CA VAL A 286 6.58 -14.06 -3.60
C VAL A 286 5.74 -12.85 -3.15
N GLY A 287 4.68 -12.51 -3.88
CA GLY A 287 4.02 -11.19 -3.81
C GLY A 287 3.01 -10.94 -2.67
N SER A 288 3.05 -11.71 -1.58
CA SER A 288 2.11 -11.45 -0.47
C SER A 288 2.52 -12.06 0.87
N GLN A 289 3.30 -13.14 0.86
CA GLN A 289 3.69 -13.85 2.07
C GLN A 289 5.05 -13.41 2.61
N LEU A 290 5.27 -13.64 3.91
CA LEU A 290 6.56 -13.46 4.55
C LEU A 290 7.59 -14.41 3.91
N ARG A 291 8.70 -13.86 3.46
CA ARG A 291 9.85 -14.62 2.96
C ARG A 291 10.59 -15.29 4.12
N ALA A 292 11.09 -16.49 3.88
CA ALA A 292 12.07 -17.10 4.78
C ALA A 292 13.38 -16.30 4.73
N VAL A 293 13.92 -16.00 5.91
CA VAL A 293 15.17 -15.27 6.10
C VAL A 293 16.06 -16.03 7.11
N PRO A 294 17.39 -15.96 6.98
CA PRO A 294 18.31 -16.56 7.93
C PRO A 294 18.16 -16.00 9.35
N ASN A 295 18.57 -16.77 10.36
CA ASN A 295 18.51 -16.31 11.76
C ASN A 295 19.43 -15.12 12.04
N SER A 296 20.55 -15.00 11.31
CA SER A 296 21.45 -13.85 11.37
C SER A 296 20.73 -12.53 11.08
N PHE A 297 19.75 -12.50 10.18
CA PHE A 297 18.97 -11.30 9.87
C PHE A 297 18.07 -10.87 11.03
N ASN A 298 17.51 -11.83 11.78
CA ASN A 298 16.77 -11.54 13.00
C ASN A 298 17.68 -10.97 14.09
N LEU A 299 18.89 -11.51 14.23
CA LEU A 299 19.90 -11.01 15.17
C LEU A 299 20.37 -9.60 14.78
N ALA A 300 20.68 -9.37 13.51
CA ALA A 300 21.04 -8.06 12.97
C ALA A 300 19.93 -7.03 13.20
N THR A 301 18.66 -7.40 13.00
CA THR A 301 17.52 -6.52 13.27
C THR A 301 17.44 -6.13 14.74
N LYS A 302 17.61 -7.09 15.67
CA LYS A 302 17.64 -6.81 17.11
C LYS A 302 18.80 -5.89 17.49
N LYS A 303 19.99 -6.13 16.92
CA LYS A 303 21.17 -5.30 17.11
C LYS A 303 20.93 -3.87 16.62
N ILE A 304 20.42 -3.69 15.40
CA ILE A 304 20.08 -2.37 14.85
C ILE A 304 19.08 -1.63 15.75
N ILE A 305 18.02 -2.30 16.22
CA ILE A 305 17.04 -1.69 17.13
C ILE A 305 17.76 -1.24 18.42
N GLY A 306 18.54 -2.12 19.04
CA GLY A 306 19.32 -1.83 20.25
C GLY A 306 20.27 -0.65 20.07
N ASP A 307 21.13 -0.69 19.05
CA ASP A 307 22.16 0.31 18.77
C ASP A 307 21.55 1.66 18.40
N SER A 308 20.46 1.67 17.63
CA SER A 308 19.79 2.90 17.19
C SER A 308 19.23 3.71 18.36
N VAL A 309 18.73 3.04 19.40
CA VAL A 309 17.99 3.69 20.48
C VAL A 309 18.72 3.67 21.81
N SER A 310 19.72 2.81 22.01
CA SER A 310 20.45 2.63 23.28
C SER A 310 20.97 3.95 23.84
N SER A 311 21.58 4.77 22.99
CA SER A 311 22.21 6.06 23.30
C SER A 311 21.23 7.22 23.47
N MET A 312 19.96 7.09 23.10
CA MET A 312 19.00 8.20 23.09
C MET A 312 18.35 8.43 24.46
N SER A 313 18.39 9.66 24.95
CA SER A 313 17.58 10.10 26.08
C SER A 313 16.07 10.00 25.79
N PRO A 314 15.20 9.95 26.82
CA PRO A 314 13.75 10.00 26.63
C PRO A 314 13.27 11.23 25.84
N THR A 315 14.00 12.34 25.94
CA THR A 315 13.72 13.58 25.22
C THR A 315 14.03 13.44 23.73
N GLU A 316 15.21 12.93 23.38
CA GLU A 316 15.59 12.69 21.98
C GLU A 316 14.66 11.69 21.31
N LEU A 317 14.26 10.63 22.02
CA LEU A 317 13.31 9.66 21.51
C LEU A 317 11.93 10.28 21.24
N ARG A 318 11.50 11.24 22.07
CA ARG A 318 10.25 12.01 21.84
C ARG A 318 10.36 12.93 20.63
N VAL A 319 11.50 13.60 20.45
CA VAL A 319 11.77 14.42 19.25
C VAL A 319 11.76 13.55 17.99
N LEU A 320 12.41 12.37 18.04
CA LEU A 320 12.41 11.41 16.94
C LEU A 320 10.99 10.92 16.61
N ALA A 321 10.16 10.69 17.64
CA ALA A 321 8.76 10.30 17.48
C ALA A 321 7.90 11.34 16.75
N THR A 322 8.29 12.61 16.69
CA THR A 322 7.57 13.65 15.93
C THR A 322 8.36 14.14 14.71
N HIS A 323 9.54 13.57 14.44
CA HIS A 323 10.37 13.97 13.30
C HIS A 323 9.83 13.38 11.99
N PRO A 324 9.61 14.18 10.92
CA PRO A 324 8.99 13.70 9.68
C PRO A 324 9.76 12.56 8.99
N THR A 325 11.09 12.59 9.06
CA THR A 325 11.95 11.54 8.50
C THR A 325 12.15 10.36 9.46
N GLY A 326 12.19 10.63 10.76
CA GLY A 326 12.59 9.66 11.78
C GLY A 326 11.44 8.81 12.28
N ASN A 327 10.25 9.40 12.42
CA ASN A 327 9.04 8.73 12.85
C ASN A 327 8.68 7.50 11.97
N PRO A 328 8.74 7.54 10.62
CA PRO A 328 8.52 6.35 9.80
C PRO A 328 9.50 5.20 10.08
N VAL A 329 10.78 5.51 10.33
CA VAL A 329 11.78 4.48 10.69
C VAL A 329 11.48 3.95 12.09
N LEU A 330 11.16 4.83 13.04
CA LEU A 330 10.83 4.46 14.41
C LEU A 330 9.57 3.59 14.51
N GLN A 331 8.57 3.85 13.68
CA GLN A 331 7.39 2.98 13.53
C GLN A 331 7.80 1.56 13.15
N LEU A 332 8.66 1.42 12.13
CA LEU A 332 9.13 0.12 11.67
C LEU A 332 9.98 -0.58 12.75
N LEU A 333 10.89 0.15 13.41
CA LEU A 333 11.68 -0.38 14.52
C LEU A 333 10.78 -0.88 15.65
N LEU A 334 9.75 -0.11 16.04
CA LEU A 334 8.81 -0.51 17.10
C LEU A 334 8.02 -1.76 16.73
N GLU A 335 7.54 -1.83 15.49
CA GLU A 335 6.80 -3.00 15.01
C GLU A 335 7.68 -4.26 15.00
N LEU A 336 8.93 -4.15 14.53
CA LEU A 336 9.89 -5.24 14.50
C LEU A 336 10.33 -5.65 15.90
N ASP A 337 10.60 -4.70 16.79
CA ASP A 337 10.93 -4.91 18.20
C ASP A 337 9.85 -5.78 18.88
N ILE A 338 8.59 -5.38 18.73
CA ILE A 338 7.47 -6.13 19.32
C ILE A 338 7.33 -7.51 18.69
N THR A 339 7.47 -7.63 17.36
CA THR A 339 7.25 -8.89 16.64
C THR A 339 8.33 -9.92 16.97
N LEU A 340 9.60 -9.51 17.03
CA LEU A 340 10.73 -10.38 17.30
C LEU A 340 10.78 -10.82 18.77
N ASN A 341 10.38 -9.94 19.70
CA ASN A 341 10.38 -10.25 21.13
C ASN A 341 9.10 -10.96 21.61
N SER A 342 8.00 -10.91 20.84
CA SER A 342 6.79 -11.70 21.13
C SER A 342 6.99 -13.20 20.91
N ARG A 343 7.98 -13.60 20.09
CA ARG A 343 8.24 -15.00 19.73
C ARG A 343 9.21 -15.70 20.68
N SER A 344 10.06 -14.95 21.39
CA SER A 344 11.15 -15.51 22.19
C SER A 344 10.71 -16.12 23.52
N GLY A 345 9.48 -15.91 24.00
CA GLY A 345 8.99 -16.46 25.28
C GLY A 345 9.73 -15.94 26.53
N ASP A 346 10.90 -15.36 26.33
CA ASP A 346 11.72 -14.74 27.34
C ASP A 346 11.10 -13.41 27.73
N GLU A 347 10.64 -13.35 28.98
CA GLU A 347 10.53 -12.11 29.75
C GLU A 347 11.93 -11.61 30.14
N SER A 348 12.90 -11.69 29.23
CA SER A 348 14.23 -11.16 29.45
C SER A 348 14.08 -9.65 29.64
N GLY A 349 14.62 -9.15 30.75
CA GLY A 349 14.61 -7.74 31.14
C GLY A 349 15.41 -6.81 30.22
N GLU A 350 15.52 -7.13 28.94
CA GLU A 350 16.10 -6.23 27.94
C GLU A 350 15.18 -5.03 27.76
N MET A 351 15.76 -3.84 27.85
CA MET A 351 15.06 -2.57 27.68
C MET A 351 14.75 -2.35 26.20
N THR A 352 13.74 -3.06 25.71
CA THR A 352 13.29 -2.97 24.31
C THR A 352 12.76 -1.57 23.98
N LEU A 353 12.65 -1.25 22.69
CA LEU A 353 12.14 0.04 22.24
C LEU A 353 10.74 0.34 22.81
N LEU A 354 9.86 -0.65 22.85
CA LEU A 354 8.54 -0.52 23.49
C LEU A 354 8.65 0.00 24.94
N TRP A 355 9.57 -0.55 25.73
CA TRP A 355 9.73 -0.19 27.14
C TRP A 355 10.43 1.15 27.35
N ARG A 356 11.24 1.59 26.37
CA ARG A 356 11.78 2.97 26.35
C ARG A 356 10.70 4.00 26.06
N LEU A 357 9.76 3.69 25.16
CA LEU A 357 8.63 4.56 24.84
C LEU A 357 7.58 4.58 25.96
N LEU A 358 7.38 3.44 26.65
CA LEU A 358 6.43 3.31 27.76
C LEU A 358 7.12 2.83 29.05
N PRO A 359 7.95 3.65 29.71
CA PRO A 359 8.66 3.24 30.91
C PRO A 359 7.72 2.79 32.03
N GLY A 360 8.00 1.64 32.62
CA GLY A 360 7.21 1.06 33.73
C GLY A 360 5.82 0.57 33.35
N ALA A 361 5.49 0.48 32.05
CA ALA A 361 4.22 -0.08 31.61
C ALA A 361 4.18 -1.61 31.87
N PRO A 362 3.00 -2.20 32.13
CA PRO A 362 1.68 -1.56 32.10
C PRO A 362 1.31 -0.78 33.36
N ALA A 363 2.06 -0.88 34.46
CA ALA A 363 1.67 -0.27 35.74
C ALA A 363 1.64 1.27 35.68
N SER A 364 2.65 1.88 35.03
CA SER A 364 2.75 3.34 34.90
C SER A 364 1.57 3.97 34.14
N LEU A 365 0.97 3.27 33.19
CA LEU A 365 -0.18 3.76 32.41
C LEU A 365 -1.46 3.96 33.23
N LYS A 366 -1.50 3.50 34.49
CA LYS A 366 -2.62 3.77 35.41
C LYS A 366 -2.59 5.18 35.98
N GLY A 367 -1.40 5.78 36.10
CA GLY A 367 -1.22 7.13 36.63
C GLY A 367 -1.22 8.16 35.49
N ALA A 368 -1.96 9.25 35.65
CA ALA A 368 -2.09 10.27 34.61
C ALA A 368 -0.81 11.09 34.39
N THR A 369 0.07 11.18 35.39
CA THR A 369 1.28 12.01 35.42
C THR A 369 2.57 11.19 35.28
N THR A 370 2.47 9.96 34.77
CA THR A 370 3.66 9.13 34.53
C THR A 370 4.23 9.42 33.16
N ALA A 371 5.55 9.23 32.99
CA ALA A 371 6.22 9.45 31.71
C ALA A 371 5.58 8.67 30.53
N ALA A 372 5.09 7.46 30.78
CA ALA A 372 4.38 6.66 29.78
C ALA A 372 3.02 7.29 29.37
N SER A 373 2.23 7.76 30.34
CA SER A 373 0.97 8.46 30.08
C SER A 373 1.22 9.80 29.38
N ASP A 374 2.23 10.56 29.80
CA ASP A 374 2.61 11.84 29.20
C ASP A 374 3.12 11.66 27.76
N PHE A 375 3.84 10.58 27.47
CA PHE A 375 4.21 10.22 26.11
C PHE A 375 2.97 9.99 25.25
N VAL A 376 2.08 9.08 25.66
CA VAL A 376 0.84 8.78 24.91
C VAL A 376 0.00 10.05 24.71
N ASN A 377 -0.20 10.85 25.76
CA ASN A 377 -1.01 12.06 25.70
C ASN A 377 -0.45 13.10 24.75
N SER A 378 0.87 13.26 24.70
CA SER A 378 1.50 14.17 23.72
C SER A 378 1.37 13.67 22.29
N MET A 379 1.49 12.36 22.04
CA MET A 379 1.44 11.80 20.70
C MET A 379 0.02 11.77 20.13
N LEU A 380 -1.02 11.71 20.97
CA LEU A 380 -2.42 11.63 20.53
C LEU A 380 -2.83 12.77 19.60
N TYR A 381 -2.32 13.97 19.84
CA TYR A 381 -2.70 15.19 19.12
C TYR A 381 -1.58 15.72 18.21
N ASP A 382 -0.43 15.05 18.17
CA ASP A 382 0.66 15.41 17.27
C ASP A 382 0.43 14.79 15.87
N ASN A 383 0.54 15.60 14.83
CA ASN A 383 0.24 15.19 13.45
C ASN A 383 1.16 14.07 12.93
N ILE A 384 2.39 13.98 13.45
CA ILE A 384 3.38 12.96 13.08
C ILE A 384 3.42 11.86 14.14
N GLY A 385 3.50 12.23 15.41
CA GLY A 385 3.55 11.36 16.57
C GLY A 385 2.34 10.43 16.70
N SER A 386 1.16 10.88 16.27
CA SER A 386 -0.06 10.05 16.24
C SER A 386 0.11 8.80 15.37
N ARG A 387 0.93 8.85 14.31
CA ARG A 387 1.24 7.67 13.47
C ARG A 387 2.08 6.63 14.20
N LEU A 388 3.03 7.05 15.04
CA LEU A 388 3.75 6.13 15.92
C LEU A 388 2.80 5.51 16.95
N LEU A 389 1.88 6.30 17.49
CA LEU A 389 0.88 5.81 18.43
C LEU A 389 -0.09 4.81 17.77
N GLU A 390 -0.46 5.00 16.50
CA GLU A 390 -1.20 3.99 15.73
C GLU A 390 -0.46 2.65 15.73
N THR A 391 0.83 2.64 15.36
CA THR A 391 1.69 1.45 15.35
C THR A 391 1.79 0.81 16.75
N LEU A 392 2.03 1.63 17.78
CA LEU A 392 2.06 1.16 19.16
C LEU A 392 0.74 0.47 19.54
N ILE A 393 -0.40 1.08 19.21
CA ILE A 393 -1.72 0.54 19.53
C ILE A 393 -1.98 -0.75 18.75
N ILE A 394 -1.56 -0.87 17.49
CA ILE A 394 -1.77 -2.08 16.70
C ILE A 394 -1.00 -3.25 17.32
N HIS A 395 0.27 -3.04 17.67
CA HIS A 395 1.20 -4.14 17.96
C HIS A 395 1.41 -4.43 19.44
N CYS A 396 1.21 -3.47 20.37
CA CYS A 396 1.61 -3.67 21.76
C CYS A 396 0.93 -4.89 22.42
N PRO A 397 1.61 -5.58 23.38
CA PRO A 397 1.07 -6.75 24.05
C PRO A 397 -0.31 -6.50 24.67
N GLY A 398 -1.17 -7.51 24.69
CA GLY A 398 -2.53 -7.39 25.23
C GLY A 398 -2.59 -6.86 26.68
N LYS A 399 -1.59 -7.22 27.50
CA LYS A 399 -1.44 -6.70 28.88
C LYS A 399 -1.21 -5.19 28.94
N VAL A 400 -0.47 -4.63 27.98
CA VAL A 400 -0.23 -3.19 27.85
C VAL A 400 -1.45 -2.49 27.27
N PHE A 401 -2.00 -3.02 26.16
CA PHE A 401 -3.18 -2.45 25.50
C PHE A 401 -4.38 -2.32 26.44
N LYS A 402 -4.66 -3.33 27.26
CA LYS A 402 -5.80 -3.30 28.20
C LYS A 402 -5.70 -2.13 29.19
N VAL A 403 -4.52 -1.86 29.72
CA VAL A 403 -4.32 -0.76 30.67
C VAL A 403 -4.32 0.59 29.95
N LEU A 404 -3.65 0.67 28.80
CA LEU A 404 -3.65 1.85 27.92
C LEU A 404 -5.09 2.27 27.57
N TYR A 405 -5.90 1.32 27.10
CA TYR A 405 -7.29 1.57 26.76
C TYR A 405 -8.08 2.05 27.97
N LYS A 406 -8.12 1.26 29.05
CA LYS A 406 -8.98 1.53 30.21
C LYS A 406 -8.68 2.86 30.89
N HIS A 407 -7.41 3.22 31.04
CA HIS A 407 -7.00 4.37 31.85
C HIS A 407 -6.71 5.63 31.05
N VAL A 408 -6.30 5.53 29.78
CA VAL A 408 -5.86 6.69 28.99
C VAL A 408 -6.84 7.03 27.86
N LEU A 409 -7.40 6.02 27.17
CA LEU A 409 -8.15 6.21 25.92
C LEU A 409 -9.66 6.12 26.09
N GLU A 410 -10.18 5.13 26.84
CA GLU A 410 -11.61 4.90 27.05
C GLU A 410 -12.35 6.14 27.59
N PRO A 411 -11.85 6.86 28.63
CA PRO A 411 -12.58 7.98 29.22
C PRO A 411 -12.90 9.10 28.21
N ARG A 412 -12.03 9.29 27.22
CA ARG A 412 -12.12 10.38 26.22
C ARG A 412 -12.45 9.87 24.82
N MET A 413 -12.80 8.60 24.65
CA MET A 413 -12.93 7.98 23.32
C MET A 413 -13.86 8.77 22.39
N HIS A 414 -15.01 9.23 22.88
CA HIS A 414 -15.96 10.05 22.11
C HIS A 414 -15.35 11.36 21.58
N SER A 415 -14.46 11.99 22.36
CA SER A 415 -13.73 13.19 21.93
C SER A 415 -12.61 12.85 20.94
N LEU A 416 -11.88 11.75 21.16
CA LEU A 416 -10.79 11.32 20.26
C LEU A 416 -11.33 11.00 18.86
N LEU A 417 -12.50 10.36 18.77
CA LEU A 417 -13.15 10.01 17.51
C LEU A 417 -13.55 11.24 16.65
N ARG A 418 -13.73 12.42 17.26
CA ARG A 418 -14.10 13.66 16.54
C ARG A 418 -12.89 14.48 16.09
N ASN A 419 -11.79 14.39 16.83
CA ASN A 419 -10.59 15.15 16.53
C ASN A 419 -10.00 14.74 15.16
N ASP A 420 -9.38 15.68 14.45
CA ASP A 420 -8.68 15.46 13.17
C ASP A 420 -7.50 14.51 13.30
N THR A 421 -6.70 14.64 14.35
CA THR A 421 -5.46 13.86 14.51
C THR A 421 -5.66 12.61 15.36
N ALA A 422 -6.27 12.75 16.53
CA ALA A 422 -6.46 11.66 17.48
C ALA A 422 -7.47 10.59 17.01
N CYS A 423 -8.25 10.88 15.96
CA CYS A 423 -9.17 9.88 15.40
C CYS A 423 -8.42 8.69 14.79
N TYR A 424 -7.21 8.88 14.27
CA TYR A 424 -6.45 7.79 13.65
C TYR A 424 -5.96 6.76 14.69
N PRO A 425 -5.30 7.14 15.81
CA PRO A 425 -5.09 6.24 16.94
C PRO A 425 -6.40 5.60 17.45
N ALA A 426 -7.48 6.37 17.57
CA ALA A 426 -8.77 5.85 18.04
C ALA A 426 -9.34 4.76 17.10
N ILE A 427 -9.23 4.92 15.78
CA ILE A 427 -9.59 3.89 14.78
C ILE A 427 -8.81 2.59 15.02
N ARG A 428 -7.52 2.67 15.38
CA ARG A 428 -6.72 1.49 15.74
C ARG A 428 -7.19 0.84 17.02
N VAL A 429 -7.61 1.63 18.01
CA VAL A 429 -8.22 1.10 19.24
C VAL A 429 -9.48 0.29 18.91
N LEU A 430 -10.40 0.85 18.13
CA LEU A 430 -11.66 0.17 17.73
C LEU A 430 -11.41 -1.21 17.11
N SER A 431 -10.28 -1.36 16.39
CA SER A 431 -9.89 -2.62 15.77
C SER A 431 -9.54 -3.72 16.78
N ARG A 432 -9.12 -3.35 18.00
CA ARG A 432 -8.69 -4.28 19.06
C ARG A 432 -9.73 -4.55 20.14
N LEU A 433 -10.78 -3.73 20.24
CA LEU A 433 -11.79 -3.86 21.31
C LEU A 433 -12.54 -5.20 21.29
N SER A 434 -12.97 -5.64 22.48
CA SER A 434 -13.96 -6.71 22.61
C SER A 434 -15.34 -6.23 22.12
N LYS A 435 -16.31 -7.14 22.07
CA LYS A 435 -17.68 -6.77 21.71
C LYS A 435 -18.26 -5.77 22.72
N GLU A 436 -18.09 -6.04 24.01
CA GLU A 436 -18.64 -5.26 25.12
C GLU A 436 -18.08 -3.83 25.14
N ASP A 437 -16.76 -3.71 25.03
CA ASP A 437 -16.07 -2.40 25.00
C ASP A 437 -16.47 -1.60 23.77
N LEU A 438 -16.56 -2.25 22.60
CA LEU A 438 -16.98 -1.60 21.36
C LEU A 438 -18.41 -1.06 21.46
N VAL A 439 -19.34 -1.86 22.01
CA VAL A 439 -20.72 -1.43 22.27
C VAL A 439 -20.75 -0.24 23.23
N GLY A 440 -19.92 -0.26 24.27
CA GLY A 440 -19.76 0.86 25.20
C GLY A 440 -19.31 2.15 24.51
N VAL A 441 -18.34 2.05 23.59
CA VAL A 441 -17.87 3.18 22.79
C VAL A 441 -18.97 3.71 21.86
N VAL A 442 -19.70 2.83 21.16
CA VAL A 442 -20.82 3.23 20.30
C VAL A 442 -21.85 4.01 21.11
N LYS A 443 -22.29 3.48 22.26
CA LYS A 443 -23.27 4.14 23.13
C LYS A 443 -22.83 5.55 23.56
N ARG A 444 -21.56 5.73 23.93
CA ARG A 444 -21.01 7.05 24.29
C ARG A 444 -20.85 7.99 23.09
N ALA A 445 -20.61 7.46 21.90
CA ALA A 445 -20.48 8.25 20.68
C ALA A 445 -21.82 8.69 20.08
N MET A 446 -22.93 7.98 20.34
CA MET A 446 -24.24 8.26 19.71
C MET A 446 -24.78 9.68 19.93
N PRO A 447 -24.72 10.27 21.13
CA PRO A 447 -25.17 11.65 21.34
C PRO A 447 -24.43 12.66 20.45
N GLU A 448 -23.17 12.38 20.12
CA GLU A 448 -22.32 13.26 19.31
C GLU A 448 -22.18 12.81 17.86
N PHE A 449 -22.94 11.81 17.40
CA PHE A 449 -22.76 11.22 16.07
C PHE A 449 -22.95 12.25 14.94
N GLY A 450 -23.86 13.23 15.10
CA GLY A 450 -24.04 14.30 14.12
C GLY A 450 -22.76 15.10 13.88
N LYS A 451 -21.92 15.30 14.91
CA LYS A 451 -20.61 15.94 14.76
C LYS A 451 -19.65 15.12 13.92
N LEU A 452 -19.72 13.78 13.96
CA LEU A 452 -18.88 12.93 13.10
C LEU A 452 -19.24 13.10 11.64
N VAL A 453 -20.53 13.26 11.33
CA VAL A 453 -21.01 13.52 9.96
C VAL A 453 -20.63 14.92 9.50
N SER A 454 -20.89 15.96 10.32
CA SER A 454 -20.58 17.35 9.96
C SER A 454 -19.07 17.61 9.81
N LEU A 455 -18.24 16.96 10.62
CA LEU A 455 -16.78 17.00 10.53
C LEU A 455 -16.22 16.00 9.50
N SER A 456 -17.09 15.33 8.74
CA SER A 456 -16.69 14.39 7.67
C SER A 456 -15.75 13.27 8.14
N ARG A 457 -15.93 12.79 9.39
CA ARG A 457 -15.17 11.68 9.99
C ARG A 457 -15.69 10.33 9.47
N PHE A 458 -15.85 10.20 8.16
CA PHE A 458 -16.41 9.00 7.51
C PHE A 458 -15.58 7.75 7.75
N ASN A 459 -14.25 7.88 7.85
CA ASN A 459 -13.36 6.77 8.21
C ASN A 459 -13.65 6.20 9.60
N VAL A 460 -14.05 7.05 10.55
CA VAL A 460 -14.46 6.63 11.90
C VAL A 460 -15.80 5.88 11.83
N ILE A 461 -16.79 6.44 11.14
CA ILE A 461 -18.11 5.82 10.98
C ILE A 461 -17.97 4.45 10.28
N LYS A 462 -17.17 4.41 9.21
CA LYS A 462 -16.82 3.18 8.49
C LYS A 462 -16.25 2.13 9.43
N THR A 463 -15.24 2.51 10.22
CA THR A 463 -14.58 1.61 11.17
C THR A 463 -15.56 1.10 12.23
N LEU A 464 -16.42 1.96 12.78
CA LEU A 464 -17.44 1.55 13.76
C LEU A 464 -18.38 0.49 13.17
N LEU A 465 -18.88 0.71 11.95
CA LEU A 465 -19.75 -0.25 11.26
C LEU A 465 -19.03 -1.59 11.00
N GLU A 466 -17.84 -1.56 10.42
CA GLU A 466 -17.05 -2.76 10.11
C GLU A 466 -16.68 -3.55 11.36
N ARG A 467 -16.27 -2.86 12.44
CA ARG A 467 -15.90 -3.52 13.69
C ARG A 467 -17.12 -4.05 14.43
N CYS A 468 -18.24 -3.34 14.44
CA CYS A 468 -19.49 -3.84 15.03
C CYS A 468 -19.97 -5.08 14.27
N GLN A 469 -19.92 -5.08 12.94
CA GLN A 469 -20.23 -6.24 12.12
C GLN A 469 -19.29 -7.42 12.44
N ALA A 470 -17.97 -7.20 12.47
CA ALA A 470 -16.99 -8.23 12.75
C ALA A 470 -17.13 -8.83 14.16
N ARG A 471 -17.62 -8.05 15.13
CA ARG A 471 -17.91 -8.49 16.51
C ARG A 471 -19.36 -8.96 16.73
N GLN A 472 -20.16 -9.06 15.66
CA GLN A 472 -21.56 -9.48 15.73
C GLN A 472 -22.41 -8.59 16.68
N ALA A 473 -22.11 -7.29 16.72
CA ALA A 473 -22.85 -6.24 17.41
C ALA A 473 -23.90 -5.65 16.44
N TYR A 474 -24.87 -6.50 16.04
CA TYR A 474 -25.79 -6.18 14.94
C TYR A 474 -26.78 -5.06 15.28
N ASP A 475 -27.14 -4.90 16.54
CA ASP A 475 -28.04 -3.82 16.97
C ASP A 475 -27.34 -2.46 16.87
N GLU A 476 -26.05 -2.41 17.19
CA GLU A 476 -25.20 -1.24 17.00
C GLU A 476 -25.03 -0.91 15.52
N VAL A 477 -24.83 -1.91 14.63
CA VAL A 477 -24.80 -1.69 13.17
C VAL A 477 -26.10 -1.06 12.68
N LYS A 478 -27.26 -1.55 13.14
CA LYS A 478 -28.57 -0.99 12.78
C LYS A 478 -28.73 0.43 13.33
N ALA A 479 -28.35 0.67 14.58
CA ALA A 479 -28.44 1.98 15.22
C ALA A 479 -27.54 3.02 14.52
N LEU A 480 -26.29 2.66 14.22
CA LEU A 480 -25.34 3.50 13.48
C LEU A 480 -25.87 3.83 12.09
N THR A 481 -26.41 2.84 11.37
CA THR A 481 -26.97 3.03 10.03
C THR A 481 -28.17 3.97 10.07
N LYS A 482 -29.13 3.73 10.98
CA LYS A 482 -30.28 4.60 11.15
C LYS A 482 -29.85 6.03 11.47
N ARG A 483 -28.91 6.19 12.40
CA ARG A 483 -28.41 7.52 12.78
C ARG A 483 -27.72 8.22 11.60
N LEU A 484 -26.92 7.51 10.82
CA LEU A 484 -26.32 8.06 9.59
C LEU A 484 -27.39 8.51 8.59
N THR A 485 -28.43 7.71 8.37
CA THR A 485 -29.56 8.08 7.52
C THR A 485 -30.28 9.33 8.04
N ASP A 486 -30.50 9.43 9.35
CA ASP A 486 -31.14 10.59 9.98
C ASP A 486 -30.32 11.87 9.75
N GLU A 487 -29.00 11.82 9.96
CA GLU A 487 -28.08 12.95 9.73
C GLU A 487 -27.94 13.30 8.24
N CYS A 488 -28.08 12.32 7.35
CA CYS A 488 -28.10 12.52 5.90
C CYS A 488 -29.47 12.98 5.34
N GLY A 489 -30.41 13.38 6.21
CA GLY A 489 -31.68 13.98 5.79
C GLY A 489 -32.92 13.11 6.04
N ARG A 490 -32.82 12.09 6.90
CA ARG A 490 -33.92 11.16 7.28
C ARG A 490 -34.51 10.37 6.11
N ASP A 491 -33.80 10.32 4.99
CA ASP A 491 -34.14 9.51 3.83
C ASP A 491 -32.90 8.76 3.37
N SER A 492 -32.98 7.44 3.31
CA SER A 492 -31.89 6.59 2.81
C SER A 492 -31.52 6.94 1.38
N LYS A 493 -32.45 7.50 0.59
CA LYS A 493 -32.21 7.90 -0.79
C LYS A 493 -31.11 8.94 -0.93
N LEU A 494 -30.89 9.76 0.10
CA LEU A 494 -29.93 10.87 0.09
C LEU A 494 -28.52 10.47 0.53
N LEU A 495 -28.28 9.22 0.94
CA LEU A 495 -26.98 8.77 1.44
C LEU A 495 -25.86 8.91 0.39
N VAL A 496 -25.99 8.27 -0.77
CA VAL A 496 -24.99 8.30 -1.84
C VAL A 496 -24.82 9.71 -2.41
N PRO A 497 -25.89 10.47 -2.73
CA PRO A 497 -25.74 11.85 -3.13
C PRO A 497 -24.93 12.69 -2.13
N ARG A 498 -25.24 12.62 -0.83
CA ARG A 498 -24.54 13.44 0.17
C ARG A 498 -23.10 13.02 0.42
N LEU A 499 -22.81 11.72 0.40
CA LEU A 499 -21.49 11.20 0.76
C LEU A 499 -20.53 11.14 -0.44
N CYS A 500 -21.04 10.90 -1.65
CA CYS A 500 -20.22 10.68 -2.85
C CYS A 500 -20.33 11.80 -3.88
N LEU A 501 -21.41 12.58 -3.87
CA LEU A 501 -21.70 13.65 -4.84
C LEU A 501 -22.04 14.98 -4.13
N PRO A 502 -21.19 15.49 -3.22
CA PRO A 502 -21.47 16.75 -2.52
C PRO A 502 -21.67 17.87 -3.55
N PRO A 503 -22.55 18.86 -3.32
CA PRO A 503 -22.77 19.92 -4.29
C PRO A 503 -21.46 20.63 -4.63
N SER A 504 -21.19 20.85 -5.92
CA SER A 504 -20.08 21.72 -6.34
C SER A 504 -20.39 23.13 -5.88
N SER A 505 -19.45 23.82 -5.24
CA SER A 505 -19.54 25.26 -4.97
C SER A 505 -19.48 26.01 -6.30
N LYS A 506 -20.59 26.00 -7.03
CA LYS A 506 -20.80 26.82 -8.23
C LYS A 506 -21.24 28.20 -7.76
N GLY A 507 -20.30 28.92 -7.15
CA GLY A 507 -20.40 30.35 -6.87
C GLY A 507 -19.12 31.01 -7.37
N ASP A 508 -19.26 31.79 -8.43
CA ASP A 508 -18.35 32.80 -8.99
C ASP A 508 -16.95 32.36 -9.45
N GLY A 509 -16.82 32.19 -10.78
CA GLY A 509 -15.95 33.02 -11.63
C GLY A 509 -14.42 33.07 -11.43
N GLU A 510 -13.86 32.58 -10.34
CA GLU A 510 -12.41 32.67 -10.07
C GLU A 510 -11.78 31.28 -10.04
N ARG A 511 -10.61 31.17 -10.67
CA ARG A 511 -9.80 29.95 -10.76
C ARG A 511 -9.61 29.37 -9.35
N GLN A 512 -10.34 28.31 -9.03
CA GLN A 512 -10.31 27.70 -7.70
C GLN A 512 -8.89 27.28 -7.33
N HIS A 513 -8.44 27.76 -6.18
CA HIS A 513 -7.18 27.38 -5.53
C HIS A 513 -7.07 25.85 -5.42
N GLU A 514 -5.96 25.27 -5.89
CA GLU A 514 -5.64 23.82 -5.88
C GLU A 514 -5.89 23.10 -4.52
N PRO A 515 -5.72 23.74 -3.33
CA PRO A 515 -6.00 23.11 -2.04
C PRO A 515 -7.48 22.74 -1.79
N LEU A 516 -8.44 23.57 -2.22
CA LEU A 516 -9.88 23.33 -1.98
C LEU A 516 -10.39 22.13 -2.79
N ALA A 517 -9.89 21.97 -4.02
CA ALA A 517 -10.20 20.82 -4.87
C ALA A 517 -9.63 19.50 -4.30
N LYS A 518 -8.42 19.54 -3.71
CA LYS A 518 -7.80 18.38 -3.04
C LYS A 518 -8.61 17.95 -1.80
N ASN A 519 -9.08 18.91 -0.99
CA ASN A 519 -9.92 18.63 0.18
C ASN A 519 -11.26 17.99 -0.20
N ARG A 520 -11.88 18.45 -1.29
CA ARG A 520 -13.12 17.85 -1.83
C ARG A 520 -12.88 16.42 -2.35
N SER A 521 -11.80 16.18 -3.08
CA SER A 521 -11.47 14.84 -3.59
C SER A 521 -11.27 13.83 -2.46
N ALA A 522 -10.56 14.23 -1.39
CA ALA A 522 -10.37 13.41 -0.19
C ALA A 522 -11.71 13.11 0.51
N LEU A 523 -12.58 14.12 0.64
CA LEU A 523 -13.92 13.96 1.21
C LEU A 523 -14.75 12.93 0.44
N VAL A 524 -14.83 13.08 -0.88
CA VAL A 524 -15.56 12.16 -1.77
C VAL A 524 -14.97 10.76 -1.72
N SER A 525 -13.65 10.63 -1.64
CA SER A 525 -12.97 9.35 -1.48
C SER A 525 -13.36 8.66 -0.17
N HIS A 526 -13.31 9.37 0.96
CA HIS A 526 -13.73 8.83 2.26
C HIS A 526 -15.22 8.46 2.30
N GLY A 527 -16.09 9.28 1.69
CA GLY A 527 -17.52 9.00 1.57
C GLY A 527 -17.77 7.75 0.73
N SER A 528 -17.09 7.60 -0.40
CA SER A 528 -17.16 6.42 -1.26
C SER A 528 -16.73 5.15 -0.52
N HIS A 529 -15.63 5.21 0.25
CA HIS A 529 -15.19 4.08 1.06
C HIS A 529 -16.19 3.69 2.16
N LEU A 530 -16.87 4.66 2.78
CA LEU A 530 -17.94 4.39 3.73
C LEU A 530 -19.12 3.70 3.05
N VAL A 531 -19.55 4.18 1.88
CA VAL A 531 -20.65 3.59 1.10
C VAL A 531 -20.32 2.17 0.64
N THR A 532 -19.12 1.93 0.11
CA THR A 532 -18.64 0.58 -0.24
C THR A 532 -18.64 -0.35 0.98
N ALA A 533 -18.17 0.11 2.14
CA ALA A 533 -18.21 -0.70 3.36
C ALA A 533 -19.65 -1.03 3.79
N MET A 534 -20.57 -0.07 3.67
CA MET A 534 -21.99 -0.30 3.94
C MET A 534 -22.62 -1.30 2.97
N LEU A 535 -22.25 -1.30 1.68
CA LEU A 535 -22.68 -2.33 0.71
C LEU A 535 -22.22 -3.74 1.13
N ALA A 536 -20.98 -3.85 1.61
CA ALA A 536 -20.43 -5.13 2.05
C ALA A 536 -21.17 -5.69 3.28
N ILE A 537 -21.66 -4.82 4.19
CA ILE A 537 -22.35 -5.24 5.42
C ILE A 537 -23.82 -5.61 5.14
N PRO A 538 -24.25 -6.87 5.41
CA PRO A 538 -25.62 -7.32 5.13
C PRO A 538 -26.72 -6.56 5.88
N GLU A 539 -27.96 -6.75 5.46
CA GLU A 539 -29.16 -6.17 6.06
C GLU A 539 -29.25 -4.64 5.96
N SER A 540 -29.32 -3.93 7.09
CA SER A 540 -29.69 -2.51 7.14
C SER A 540 -28.74 -1.59 6.36
N PRO A 541 -27.39 -1.69 6.51
CA PRO A 541 -26.46 -0.82 5.78
C PRO A 541 -26.58 -0.97 4.27
N ARG A 542 -26.52 -2.21 3.77
CA ARG A 542 -26.63 -2.51 2.34
C ARG A 542 -27.97 -2.06 1.76
N LYS A 543 -29.09 -2.36 2.43
CA LYS A 543 -30.43 -1.93 1.98
C LYS A 543 -30.53 -0.42 1.85
N ALA A 544 -29.96 0.33 2.81
CA ALA A 544 -29.97 1.79 2.78
C ALA A 544 -29.17 2.33 1.59
N VAL A 545 -27.98 1.77 1.31
CA VAL A 545 -27.19 2.18 0.14
C VAL A 545 -27.85 1.77 -1.18
N GLN A 546 -28.36 0.55 -1.29
CA GLN A 546 -29.06 0.08 -2.51
C GLN A 546 -30.27 0.97 -2.81
N ALA A 547 -31.07 1.33 -1.80
CA ALA A 547 -32.17 2.26 -1.96
C ALA A 547 -31.71 3.67 -2.42
N SER A 548 -30.53 4.11 -1.98
CA SER A 548 -29.92 5.35 -2.44
C SER A 548 -29.47 5.29 -3.89
N ILE A 549 -28.79 4.21 -4.29
CA ILE A 549 -28.34 4.00 -5.67
C ILE A 549 -29.55 3.93 -6.63
N SER A 550 -30.61 3.21 -6.24
CA SER A 550 -31.84 3.12 -7.04
C SER A 550 -32.61 4.43 -7.19
N ALA A 551 -32.34 5.43 -6.35
CA ALA A 551 -32.99 6.73 -6.39
C ALA A 551 -32.18 7.81 -7.14
N LEU A 552 -30.96 7.47 -7.60
CA LEU A 552 -30.13 8.39 -8.38
C LEU A 552 -30.75 8.68 -9.74
N SER A 553 -30.59 9.90 -10.23
CA SER A 553 -30.86 10.23 -11.63
C SER A 553 -29.81 9.61 -12.55
N GLU A 554 -30.14 9.49 -13.85
CA GLU A 554 -29.20 9.03 -14.87
C GLU A 554 -27.89 9.84 -14.86
N GLU A 555 -27.99 11.17 -14.76
CA GLU A 555 -26.84 12.08 -14.66
C GLU A 555 -25.97 11.80 -13.42
N GLN A 556 -26.59 11.53 -12.26
CA GLN A 556 -25.85 11.23 -11.03
C GLN A 556 -25.18 9.86 -11.08
N VAL A 557 -25.81 8.87 -11.73
CA VAL A 557 -25.21 7.56 -11.97
C VAL A 557 -23.98 7.70 -12.86
N LEU A 558 -24.07 8.49 -13.94
CA LEU A 558 -22.93 8.79 -14.80
C LEU A 558 -21.82 9.53 -14.03
N GLU A 559 -22.14 10.58 -13.30
CA GLU A 559 -21.16 11.36 -12.50
C GLU A 559 -20.40 10.45 -11.53
N LEU A 560 -21.11 9.58 -10.81
CA LEU A 560 -20.50 8.60 -9.90
C LEU A 560 -19.57 7.63 -10.64
N ALA A 561 -19.96 7.21 -11.86
CA ALA A 561 -19.24 6.25 -12.68
C ALA A 561 -17.90 6.76 -13.22
N ILE A 562 -17.79 8.07 -13.51
CA ILE A 562 -16.62 8.63 -14.23
C ILE A 562 -15.75 9.58 -13.41
N SER A 563 -16.25 10.12 -12.29
CA SER A 563 -15.57 11.20 -11.56
C SER A 563 -14.23 10.81 -10.93
N SER A 564 -14.13 9.63 -10.33
CA SER A 564 -12.91 9.17 -9.65
C SER A 564 -12.89 7.65 -9.48
N ALA A 565 -11.72 7.08 -9.18
CA ALA A 565 -11.64 5.66 -8.86
C ALA A 565 -12.54 5.26 -7.66
N PRO A 566 -12.53 5.94 -6.49
CA PRO A 566 -13.40 5.59 -5.37
C PRO A 566 -14.90 5.61 -5.72
N THR A 567 -15.37 6.64 -6.45
CA THR A 567 -16.80 6.74 -6.82
C THR A 567 -17.20 5.66 -7.80
N SER A 568 -16.35 5.37 -8.81
CA SER A 568 -16.62 4.28 -9.77
C SER A 568 -16.70 2.92 -9.09
N HIS A 569 -15.90 2.71 -8.03
CA HIS A 569 -15.92 1.49 -7.24
C HIS A 569 -17.24 1.28 -6.49
N VAL A 570 -17.96 2.34 -6.09
CA VAL A 570 -19.31 2.21 -5.51
C VAL A 570 -20.25 1.47 -6.47
N ILE A 571 -20.20 1.77 -7.77
CA ILE A 571 -21.03 1.09 -8.79
C ILE A 571 -20.54 -0.34 -9.04
N VAL A 572 -19.23 -0.55 -9.14
CA VAL A 572 -18.64 -1.90 -9.30
C VAL A 572 -19.01 -2.81 -8.13
N ASP A 573 -18.93 -2.31 -6.91
CA ASP A 573 -19.29 -3.04 -5.68
C ASP A 573 -20.80 -3.27 -5.62
N ALA A 574 -21.62 -2.30 -6.04
CA ALA A 574 -23.07 -2.47 -6.12
C ALA A 574 -23.47 -3.59 -7.12
N LEU A 575 -22.80 -3.67 -8.28
CA LEU A 575 -23.04 -4.71 -9.29
C LEU A 575 -22.67 -6.11 -8.79
N SER A 576 -21.65 -6.21 -7.93
CA SER A 576 -21.16 -7.48 -7.35
C SER A 576 -21.79 -7.84 -6.01
N THR A 577 -22.63 -6.97 -5.44
CA THR A 577 -23.28 -7.19 -4.14
C THR A 577 -24.70 -7.72 -4.30
N SER A 578 -25.05 -8.71 -3.48
CA SER A 578 -26.41 -9.31 -3.44
C SER A 578 -27.48 -8.31 -3.00
N SER A 579 -28.60 -8.26 -3.72
CA SER A 579 -29.78 -7.44 -3.46
C SER A 579 -31.00 -8.31 -3.18
N GLN A 580 -31.85 -7.84 -2.25
CA GLN A 580 -33.18 -8.42 -2.05
C GLN A 580 -34.18 -7.92 -3.09
N ASP A 581 -33.94 -6.74 -3.67
CA ASP A 581 -34.68 -6.25 -4.81
C ASP A 581 -34.16 -6.92 -6.08
N LYS A 582 -35.00 -7.78 -6.67
CA LYS A 582 -34.73 -8.54 -7.90
C LYS A 582 -34.51 -7.64 -9.13
N ILE A 583 -34.94 -6.39 -9.08
CA ILE A 583 -34.85 -5.45 -10.19
C ILE A 583 -33.60 -4.55 -10.04
N PHE A 584 -32.96 -4.50 -8.86
CA PHE A 584 -31.85 -3.61 -8.55
C PHE A 584 -30.75 -3.58 -9.63
N HIS A 585 -30.13 -4.72 -9.94
CA HIS A 585 -29.05 -4.79 -10.92
C HIS A 585 -29.52 -4.41 -12.33
N LYS A 586 -30.74 -4.84 -12.70
CA LYS A 586 -31.34 -4.47 -14.00
C LYS A 586 -31.55 -2.95 -14.08
N ALA A 587 -32.12 -2.33 -13.04
CA ALA A 587 -32.37 -0.90 -13.00
C ALA A 587 -31.07 -0.09 -13.06
N LEU A 588 -30.05 -0.49 -12.30
CA LEU A 588 -28.73 0.14 -12.32
C LEU A 588 -28.08 0.06 -13.71
N VAL A 589 -28.09 -1.12 -14.34
CA VAL A 589 -27.54 -1.29 -15.69
C VAL A 589 -28.36 -0.54 -16.74
N MET A 590 -29.69 -0.46 -16.59
CA MET A 590 -30.55 0.34 -17.47
C MET A 590 -30.21 1.83 -17.43
N ALA A 591 -29.86 2.37 -16.25
CA ALA A 591 -29.40 3.76 -16.12
C ALA A 591 -28.00 4.00 -16.73
N LEU A 592 -27.14 2.99 -16.73
CA LEU A 592 -25.79 3.08 -17.33
C LEU A 592 -25.79 2.88 -18.86
N ARG A 593 -26.81 2.20 -19.40
CA ARG A 593 -26.88 1.80 -20.82
C ARG A 593 -26.71 2.96 -21.80
N PRO A 594 -27.39 4.12 -21.65
CA PRO A 594 -27.24 5.24 -22.58
C PRO A 594 -25.81 5.82 -22.67
N HIS A 595 -24.98 5.54 -21.67
CA HIS A 595 -23.62 6.05 -21.53
C HIS A 595 -22.55 4.99 -21.75
N VAL A 596 -22.89 3.80 -22.27
CA VAL A 596 -21.94 2.67 -22.38
C VAL A 596 -20.65 3.04 -23.12
N MET A 597 -20.75 3.82 -24.20
CA MET A 597 -19.58 4.25 -24.97
C MET A 597 -18.70 5.27 -24.24
N GLU A 598 -19.32 6.18 -23.49
CA GLU A 598 -18.61 7.14 -22.64
C GLU A 598 -17.88 6.40 -21.50
N LEU A 599 -18.57 5.45 -20.85
CA LEU A 599 -18.01 4.61 -19.81
C LEU A 599 -16.85 3.75 -20.33
N ALA A 600 -16.99 3.13 -21.51
CA ALA A 600 -15.96 2.26 -22.08
C ALA A 600 -14.66 3.01 -22.40
N ASN A 601 -14.74 4.31 -22.69
CA ASN A 601 -13.59 5.17 -22.99
C ASN A 601 -13.10 6.00 -21.79
N SER A 602 -13.82 6.00 -20.68
CA SER A 602 -13.43 6.67 -19.43
C SER A 602 -12.34 5.91 -18.66
N GLU A 603 -11.41 6.62 -18.02
CA GLU A 603 -10.35 6.07 -17.16
C GLU A 603 -10.92 5.19 -16.02
N HIS A 604 -12.08 5.57 -15.48
CA HIS A 604 -12.73 4.89 -14.37
C HIS A 604 -13.95 4.06 -14.81
N GLY A 605 -14.77 4.59 -15.72
CA GLY A 605 -16.00 3.96 -16.19
C GLY A 605 -15.79 2.58 -16.85
N ASN A 606 -14.65 2.35 -17.48
CA ASN A 606 -14.37 1.08 -18.18
C ASN A 606 -14.39 -0.14 -17.24
N LYS A 607 -14.10 0.07 -15.95
CA LYS A 607 -14.17 -0.97 -14.92
C LYS A 607 -15.62 -1.39 -14.67
N ILE A 608 -16.56 -0.46 -14.73
CA ILE A 608 -17.99 -0.73 -14.59
C ILE A 608 -18.48 -1.54 -15.79
N VAL A 609 -18.15 -1.14 -17.02
CA VAL A 609 -18.49 -1.90 -18.23
C VAL A 609 -17.93 -3.32 -18.15
N SER A 610 -16.70 -3.47 -17.67
CA SER A 610 -16.09 -4.80 -17.44
C SER A 610 -16.75 -5.58 -16.30
N ALA A 611 -17.29 -4.93 -15.27
CA ALA A 611 -18.00 -5.59 -14.19
C ALA A 611 -19.38 -6.11 -14.63
N ILE A 612 -20.08 -5.38 -15.51
CA ILE A 612 -21.41 -5.76 -16.02
C ILE A 612 -21.42 -7.15 -16.66
N VAL A 613 -20.43 -7.47 -17.50
CA VAL A 613 -20.37 -8.78 -18.16
C VAL A 613 -20.16 -9.93 -17.18
N ALA A 614 -19.48 -9.66 -16.06
CA ALA A 614 -19.20 -10.61 -14.98
C ALA A 614 -20.40 -10.85 -14.05
N VAL A 615 -21.45 -10.01 -14.11
CA VAL A 615 -22.67 -10.22 -13.31
C VAL A 615 -23.41 -11.46 -13.83
N PRO A 616 -23.70 -12.49 -13.01
CA PRO A 616 -24.39 -13.69 -13.47
C PRO A 616 -25.81 -13.37 -13.95
N SER A 617 -26.29 -14.07 -14.98
CA SER A 617 -27.64 -13.91 -15.50
C SER A 617 -28.68 -14.67 -14.66
N ARG A 618 -28.25 -15.74 -13.97
CA ARG A 618 -29.08 -16.55 -13.07
C ARG A 618 -28.29 -16.83 -11.80
N SER A 619 -28.58 -16.09 -10.73
CA SER A 619 -28.06 -16.38 -9.39
C SER A 619 -28.97 -15.76 -8.32
N GLU A 620 -28.96 -16.32 -7.11
CA GLU A 620 -29.75 -15.84 -5.99
C GLU A 620 -29.19 -14.50 -5.47
N GLY A 621 -29.95 -13.42 -5.70
CA GLY A 621 -29.65 -12.08 -5.19
C GLY A 621 -28.66 -11.26 -6.01
N ILE A 622 -27.93 -11.85 -6.96
CA ILE A 622 -27.16 -11.10 -7.97
C ILE A 622 -27.63 -11.60 -9.34
N SER A 623 -28.32 -10.78 -10.12
CA SER A 623 -28.82 -11.23 -11.42
C SER A 623 -28.98 -10.09 -12.41
N LEU A 624 -28.38 -10.24 -13.58
CA LEU A 624 -28.58 -9.35 -14.72
C LEU A 624 -29.17 -10.12 -15.91
N PRO A 625 -30.40 -9.81 -16.38
CA PRO A 625 -30.98 -10.51 -17.52
C PRO A 625 -30.06 -10.53 -18.74
N PHE A 626 -29.87 -11.70 -19.35
CA PHE A 626 -28.92 -11.90 -20.46
C PHE A 626 -29.10 -10.92 -21.62
N HIS A 627 -30.34 -10.57 -21.98
CA HIS A 627 -30.64 -9.60 -23.05
C HIS A 627 -30.06 -8.20 -22.79
N MET A 628 -29.81 -7.83 -21.53
CA MET A 628 -29.12 -6.58 -21.18
C MET A 628 -27.65 -6.66 -21.58
N LYS A 629 -26.97 -7.78 -21.31
CA LYS A 629 -25.59 -8.02 -21.77
C LYS A 629 -25.53 -8.00 -23.31
N GLU A 630 -26.48 -8.64 -23.97
CA GLU A 630 -26.55 -8.63 -25.45
C GLU A 630 -26.74 -7.24 -26.02
N SER A 631 -27.60 -6.43 -25.40
CA SER A 631 -27.80 -5.05 -25.84
C SER A 631 -26.54 -4.22 -25.70
N ILE A 632 -25.84 -4.32 -24.56
CA ILE A 632 -24.60 -3.56 -24.33
C ILE A 632 -23.51 -3.99 -25.31
N MET A 633 -23.32 -5.30 -25.50
CA MET A 633 -22.34 -5.79 -26.47
C MET A 633 -22.69 -5.38 -27.91
N THR A 634 -23.97 -5.29 -28.25
CA THR A 634 -24.41 -4.81 -29.57
C THR A 634 -24.04 -3.36 -29.79
N GLU A 635 -24.22 -2.50 -28.77
CA GLU A 635 -23.80 -1.11 -28.81
C GLU A 635 -22.28 -0.97 -28.92
N LEU A 636 -21.51 -1.70 -28.10
CA LEU A 636 -20.05 -1.75 -28.20
C LEU A 636 -19.58 -2.19 -29.60
N GLY A 637 -20.29 -3.15 -30.21
CA GLY A 637 -20.00 -3.65 -31.55
C GLY A 637 -20.24 -2.63 -32.67
N GLN A 638 -21.21 -1.72 -32.51
CA GLN A 638 -21.45 -0.62 -33.46
C GLN A 638 -20.29 0.38 -33.50
N HIS A 639 -19.54 0.47 -32.40
CA HIS A 639 -18.41 1.39 -32.20
C HIS A 639 -17.06 0.65 -32.04
N GLU A 640 -16.89 -0.50 -32.71
CA GLU A 640 -15.68 -1.32 -32.60
C GLU A 640 -14.40 -0.53 -32.89
N GLN A 641 -14.41 0.30 -33.94
CA GLN A 641 -13.23 1.06 -34.35
C GLN A 641 -12.79 2.06 -33.27
N ASP A 642 -13.74 2.79 -32.69
CA ASP A 642 -13.50 3.75 -31.61
C ASP A 642 -12.87 3.06 -30.38
N LEU A 643 -13.38 1.87 -30.01
CA LEU A 643 -12.82 1.07 -28.92
C LEU A 643 -11.41 0.57 -29.22
N ARG A 644 -11.12 0.19 -30.46
CA ARG A 644 -9.79 -0.30 -30.86
C ARG A 644 -8.74 0.79 -30.88
N ASP A 645 -9.12 2.03 -31.17
CA ASP A 645 -8.19 3.16 -31.22
C ASP A 645 -7.73 3.58 -29.81
N SER A 646 -8.57 3.37 -28.79
CA SER A 646 -8.22 3.64 -27.38
C SER A 646 -7.58 2.45 -26.66
N PHE A 647 -6.54 2.70 -25.84
CA PHE A 647 -5.95 1.65 -24.98
C PHE A 647 -6.98 1.07 -23.99
N ILE A 648 -7.81 1.94 -23.42
CA ILE A 648 -8.84 1.55 -22.45
C ILE A 648 -9.98 0.82 -23.16
N GLY A 649 -10.40 1.30 -24.34
CA GLY A 649 -11.40 0.64 -25.18
C GLY A 649 -10.98 -0.78 -25.59
N ARG A 650 -9.72 -0.99 -25.98
CA ARG A 650 -9.16 -2.33 -26.28
C ARG A 650 -9.27 -3.29 -25.10
N ARG A 651 -9.13 -2.79 -23.87
CA ARG A 651 -9.31 -3.61 -22.65
C ARG A 651 -10.77 -4.02 -22.49
N VAL A 652 -11.72 -3.10 -22.67
CA VAL A 652 -13.15 -3.40 -22.62
C VAL A 652 -13.54 -4.42 -23.69
N TRP A 653 -13.11 -4.21 -24.95
CA TRP A 653 -13.35 -5.13 -26.06
C TRP A 653 -12.86 -6.55 -25.75
N ARG A 654 -11.67 -6.68 -25.15
CA ARG A 654 -11.10 -7.97 -24.73
C ARG A 654 -11.89 -8.62 -23.59
N ASN A 655 -12.28 -7.85 -22.59
CA ASN A 655 -13.04 -8.34 -21.42
C ASN A 655 -14.42 -8.86 -21.83
N TRP A 656 -15.05 -8.20 -22.80
CA TRP A 656 -16.33 -8.61 -23.38
C TRP A 656 -16.20 -9.67 -24.47
N LYS A 657 -14.99 -10.16 -24.77
CA LYS A 657 -14.74 -11.12 -25.85
C LYS A 657 -15.31 -10.63 -27.20
N GLY A 658 -15.11 -9.37 -27.55
CA GLY A 658 -15.71 -8.74 -28.72
C GLY A 658 -15.36 -9.41 -30.06
N ASP A 659 -14.13 -9.93 -30.20
CA ASP A 659 -13.75 -10.70 -31.40
C ASP A 659 -14.52 -12.02 -31.52
N LEU A 660 -14.80 -12.67 -30.38
CA LEU A 660 -15.63 -13.88 -30.32
C LEU A 660 -17.08 -13.54 -30.66
N TRP A 661 -17.61 -12.43 -30.14
CA TRP A 661 -18.96 -11.94 -30.45
C TRP A 661 -19.14 -11.63 -31.94
N ARG A 662 -18.14 -10.99 -32.57
CA ARG A 662 -18.16 -10.60 -33.99
C ARG A 662 -18.08 -11.81 -34.92
N ASN A 663 -17.16 -12.74 -34.66
CA ASN A 663 -16.87 -13.83 -35.58
C ASN A 663 -17.65 -15.11 -35.28
N ARG A 664 -18.00 -15.35 -34.01
CA ARG A 664 -18.58 -16.61 -33.51
C ARG A 664 -19.64 -16.33 -32.44
N ARG A 665 -20.75 -15.73 -32.85
CA ARG A 665 -21.81 -15.25 -31.95
C ARG A 665 -22.38 -16.33 -31.03
N VAL A 666 -22.53 -17.57 -31.51
CA VAL A 666 -23.03 -18.70 -30.70
C VAL A 666 -22.08 -19.05 -29.56
N GLU A 667 -20.77 -19.10 -29.83
CA GLU A 667 -19.74 -19.37 -28.81
C GLU A 667 -19.67 -18.24 -27.78
N TRP A 668 -19.85 -16.99 -28.21
CA TRP A 668 -19.94 -15.87 -27.29
C TRP A 668 -21.17 -15.96 -26.37
N ILE A 669 -22.34 -16.32 -26.92
CA ILE A 669 -23.55 -16.53 -26.12
C ILE A 669 -23.33 -17.65 -25.10
N ALA A 670 -22.68 -18.75 -25.49
CA ALA A 670 -22.32 -19.83 -24.60
C ALA A 670 -21.39 -19.34 -23.47
N TRP A 671 -20.29 -18.65 -23.80
CA TRP A 671 -19.36 -18.07 -22.83
C TRP A 671 -20.05 -17.10 -21.85
N ALA A 672 -20.84 -16.17 -22.36
CA ALA A 672 -21.52 -15.16 -21.55
C ALA A 672 -22.60 -15.77 -20.63
N LYS A 673 -23.09 -16.98 -20.96
CA LYS A 673 -23.95 -17.83 -20.11
C LYS A 673 -23.15 -18.76 -19.19
N GLU A 674 -21.96 -19.21 -19.56
CA GLU A 674 -21.07 -20.01 -18.72
C GLU A 674 -20.48 -19.21 -17.54
N VAL A 675 -20.28 -17.91 -17.73
CA VAL A 675 -20.03 -16.95 -16.63
C VAL A 675 -21.12 -17.05 -15.56
N ASP A 676 -22.34 -17.50 -15.90
CA ASP A 676 -23.42 -17.72 -14.94
C ASP A 676 -23.20 -19.01 -14.10
N SER A 677 -22.62 -20.06 -14.67
CA SER A 677 -22.44 -21.39 -14.05
C SER A 677 -21.25 -21.50 -13.08
N ALA A 678 -20.21 -20.69 -13.27
CA ALA A 678 -19.01 -20.70 -12.41
C ALA A 678 -19.30 -20.23 -10.96
N SER A 679 -20.43 -19.57 -10.74
CA SER A 679 -20.84 -19.04 -9.42
C SER A 679 -21.52 -20.07 -8.50
N GLU A 680 -21.92 -21.25 -9.02
CA GLU A 680 -22.65 -22.27 -8.24
C GLU A 680 -21.76 -23.33 -7.56
N GLN A 681 -20.48 -23.47 -7.94
CA GLN A 681 -19.60 -24.55 -7.44
C GLN A 681 -19.08 -24.36 -5.99
N GLY A 682 -19.52 -23.32 -5.28
CA GLY A 682 -19.13 -23.05 -3.89
C GLY A 682 -20.01 -23.69 -2.80
N ARG A 683 -21.02 -24.50 -3.14
CA ARG A 683 -21.88 -25.18 -2.14
C ARG A 683 -21.46 -26.66 -1.97
N PRO A 684 -21.24 -27.17 -0.75
CA PRO A 684 -20.97 -28.59 -0.55
C PRO A 684 -22.20 -29.40 -0.97
N ASN A 685 -22.01 -30.25 -1.97
CA ASN A 685 -23.05 -31.05 -2.58
C ASN A 685 -23.65 -32.02 -1.55
N LYS A 686 -24.94 -31.88 -1.23
CA LYS A 686 -25.68 -32.88 -0.45
C LYS A 686 -25.85 -34.12 -1.33
N GLN A 687 -25.19 -35.22 -0.95
CA GLN A 687 -25.39 -36.51 -1.60
C GLN A 687 -26.88 -36.91 -1.58
N PRO A 688 -27.44 -37.40 -2.70
CA PRO A 688 -28.78 -37.94 -2.73
C PRO A 688 -28.84 -39.29 -2.00
N LYS A 689 -29.85 -39.46 -1.13
CA LYS A 689 -30.14 -40.74 -0.45
C LYS A 689 -30.52 -41.81 -1.48
N PRO A 690 -29.99 -43.04 -1.40
CA PRO A 690 -30.46 -44.13 -2.24
C PRO A 690 -31.80 -44.67 -1.74
N SER A 691 -32.67 -45.01 -2.69
CA SER A 691 -34.01 -45.55 -2.49
C SER A 691 -33.96 -47.03 -2.06
N MET A 692 -34.90 -47.41 -1.19
CA MET A 692 -35.11 -48.78 -0.73
C MET A 692 -36.07 -49.53 -1.66
N ALA A 693 -35.59 -50.62 -2.25
CA ALA A 693 -36.38 -51.78 -2.70
C ALA A 693 -35.41 -52.97 -2.60
N GLY A 694 -35.56 -53.93 -1.70
CA GLY A 694 -36.61 -54.94 -1.65
C GLY A 694 -35.93 -56.21 -1.09
N ARG A 695 -36.64 -56.95 -0.25
CA ARG A 695 -36.27 -58.25 0.35
C ARG A 695 -37.44 -59.21 0.05
N PRO A 696 -37.36 -60.55 0.21
CA PRO A 696 -36.23 -61.45 0.50
C PRO A 696 -36.26 -62.68 -0.48
N PRO A 697 -35.74 -63.93 -0.27
CA PRO A 697 -35.77 -64.79 0.94
C PRO A 697 -34.40 -65.39 1.37
N LYS A 698 -34.37 -65.88 2.61
CA LYS A 698 -33.38 -66.82 3.21
C LYS A 698 -34.01 -68.24 3.24
N PRO A 699 -33.39 -69.33 3.77
CA PRO A 699 -31.97 -69.68 4.04
C PRO A 699 -31.61 -71.13 3.57
N ASN A 700 -30.34 -71.54 3.67
CA ASN A 700 -29.88 -72.80 4.32
C ASN A 700 -28.58 -73.37 3.73
N GLY A 701 -27.65 -73.75 4.62
CA GLY A 701 -26.65 -74.82 4.38
C GLY A 701 -25.18 -74.38 4.48
N PRO A 702 -24.26 -75.21 5.02
CA PRO A 702 -23.22 -74.71 5.92
C PRO A 702 -21.76 -74.99 5.48
N TYR A 703 -20.82 -74.43 6.26
CA TYR A 703 -19.39 -74.79 6.41
C TYR A 703 -18.41 -74.50 5.24
N ARG A 704 -17.43 -73.61 5.50
CA ARG A 704 -16.05 -74.00 5.87
C ARG A 704 -15.16 -72.80 6.21
N ASP A 705 -14.33 -73.01 7.21
CA ASP A 705 -13.34 -72.11 7.78
C ASP A 705 -12.28 -71.65 6.76
N ASN A 706 -11.83 -70.39 6.89
CA ASN A 706 -10.54 -69.95 6.37
C ASN A 706 -9.79 -69.16 7.48
N PRO A 707 -8.66 -69.67 7.99
CA PRO A 707 -7.90 -69.04 9.06
C PRO A 707 -6.82 -68.12 8.44
N ASN A 708 -7.13 -66.83 8.31
CA ASN A 708 -6.17 -65.71 8.33
C ASN A 708 -6.87 -64.42 7.91
N SER A 709 -7.47 -63.71 8.85
CA SER A 709 -7.55 -62.24 8.79
C SER A 709 -7.78 -61.66 10.18
N ILE A 710 -6.81 -60.87 10.61
CA ILE A 710 -6.77 -60.17 11.90
C ILE A 710 -7.74 -58.99 11.82
N GLN A 711 -8.79 -59.01 12.66
CA GLN A 711 -9.66 -57.86 12.91
C GLN A 711 -9.12 -57.06 14.09
N VAL A 712 -8.81 -55.78 13.87
CA VAL A 712 -8.54 -54.82 14.95
C VAL A 712 -9.83 -54.06 15.24
N ASN A 713 -10.36 -54.27 16.44
CA ASN A 713 -11.59 -53.66 16.94
C ASN A 713 -11.26 -52.35 17.67
N ALA A 714 -11.80 -51.23 17.20
CA ALA A 714 -11.72 -49.95 17.87
C ALA A 714 -12.96 -49.74 18.76
N LYS A 715 -12.81 -49.92 20.07
CA LYS A 715 -13.64 -49.26 21.11
C LYS A 715 -13.07 -49.51 22.50
N GLY A 716 -12.81 -48.42 23.22
CA GLY A 716 -12.80 -48.41 24.68
C GLY A 716 -11.50 -47.94 25.32
N TRP A 717 -11.35 -46.63 25.53
CA TRP A 717 -10.76 -46.15 26.77
C TRP A 717 -11.20 -44.72 27.10
N ALA A 718 -12.07 -44.61 28.10
CA ALA A 718 -12.30 -43.38 28.84
C ALA A 718 -11.40 -43.43 30.09
N GLY A 719 -10.42 -42.54 30.18
CA GLY A 719 -9.50 -42.41 31.31
C GLY A 719 -9.76 -41.11 32.06
N LYS A 720 -10.13 -41.23 33.34
CA LYS A 720 -10.39 -40.16 34.31
C LYS A 720 -9.08 -39.43 34.69
N GLU A 721 -9.11 -38.10 34.68
CA GLU A 721 -8.10 -37.25 35.32
C GLU A 721 -8.22 -37.33 36.85
N LYS A 722 -7.10 -37.62 37.52
CA LYS A 722 -6.91 -37.45 38.97
C LYS A 722 -6.01 -36.24 39.22
N VAL A 723 -6.59 -35.27 39.91
CA VAL A 723 -5.93 -34.10 40.51
C VAL A 723 -4.89 -34.54 41.54
N HIS A 724 -3.65 -34.05 41.42
CA HIS A 724 -2.65 -34.08 42.49
C HIS A 724 -2.44 -32.66 43.02
N ARG A 725 -3.02 -32.39 44.20
CA ARG A 725 -2.68 -31.24 45.05
C ARG A 725 -1.55 -31.68 45.98
N ARG A 726 -0.39 -31.03 45.87
CA ARG A 726 0.69 -31.10 46.86
C ARG A 726 0.31 -30.23 48.07
N SER A 727 0.26 -30.84 49.25
CA SER A 727 0.30 -30.17 50.54
C SER A 727 1.76 -30.03 50.99
N GLY A 728 2.16 -28.80 51.30
CA GLY A 728 3.35 -28.50 52.11
C GLY A 728 2.87 -27.83 53.39
N THR A 729 2.98 -28.55 54.49
CA THR A 729 2.69 -28.15 55.87
C THR A 729 3.68 -27.08 56.36
N ARG A 730 3.17 -26.06 57.04
CA ARG A 730 3.93 -25.15 57.91
C ARG A 730 3.32 -25.26 59.32
N GLY A 731 4.18 -25.28 60.34
CA GLY A 731 3.88 -25.79 61.67
C GLY A 731 2.92 -24.98 62.55
N MET A 732 2.33 -25.74 63.48
CA MET A 732 1.93 -25.45 64.87
C MET A 732 1.54 -24.02 65.26
N ALA A 733 0.26 -23.83 65.58
CA ALA A 733 -0.25 -23.78 66.96
C ALA A 733 -1.75 -24.07 66.96
#